data_AF-A0A951I3R8-F1
#
_entry.id   AF-A0A951I3R8-F1
#
_cell.length_a   1.000
_cell.length_b   1.000
_cell.length_c   1.000
_cell.angle_alpha   90.00
_cell.angle_beta   90.00
_cell.angle_gamma   90.00
#
_symmetry.space_group_name_H-M   'P 1'
#
loop_
_entity.id
_entity.type
_entity.pdbx_description
1 polymer ?
#
loop_
_entity_poly.entity_id
_entity_poly.type
_entity_poly.pdbx_seq_one_letter_code
_entity_poly.pdbx_strand_id
1 'polypeptide(L)'
;MNGYLREIGARLVKGLPETGIRFQFFVVDLPETNAFTLPGGRVYVTRKLIAFARSEDELAGVIAHELGHGLMHHAAVDLSRIFRETLGVTQVTDRRDIFEKYNRLIESARQKGVRSGDHEEGQQLEADRAGLYAMIAAGYDPHVSTAFWDNFVETKGKTGNWFTDVFGTTKPEQKRLREMLKVAATIKPECINARVPRTSDDFKKWQSAVVVYSGTGRREQLHNVLSKMTLTPPLRGEITHLRFSPDGKYLIAQDDGGIDVLSREPFQILFRIEAPEARPAMFSPDSQNIVFNNANLHVERWNTSDGTKAGANEVVIKRSRCMQSQLSSDGKTLACFDTRLNLNLYDVATSELIFQKKEFYVPNILELLMILLDSDAGEIRMLNMQFSPDNHYFLAARRGADRVVVRFDGAPAGDGKVAIGVDLTTRKSISLGGDLKSVMSGGFTFYSPTAIIGEYFENTDRSGIYTFPEGKKVELFKMAGREFSMAQQGDYFVVRPISDYPAGVYDVKAKRLVLGNKQAAIDVYGNTFVAERKNGELGLYDLTTNKPLTIISLPSNSLGRLHVAQVSPDLKWLVASERNRGAVWDLTSGSRVFHIRGFRGAHFGSDGNIYADFPKYGNTERTIARMMPAAQDVAEGFKLPERGVTQYGAYVVSLSSSDKEKKKDEKKDKAEEKAPAGAEDYSDDESPTSGQKGRRLEVREVQQGATLWTRDFTDGVPSFWGNSQYGTLTFAWGLSSDAARRIVKSDAILSKQLSAMGDKEGDYLLQSMDLKTGKLLGQLLIETGKGAFRIEQMTTAGDWVVVIDSQNRVLVYSLSTGQLKQRFFGDRAAISPAENLLCVENEPGKLIIYDLNSGEKRDEFSFSSRVSLIQFAGGKRLFVLTANQTAYLLGIKEA
;
A
#
# COMPACT_ATOMS: atom_id res chain seq x y z
N MET A 1 4.85 -7.86 -23.90
CA MET A 1 3.59 -7.19 -23.49
C MET A 1 3.20 -6.05 -24.42
N ASN A 2 3.94 -4.93 -24.49
CA ASN A 2 3.53 -3.75 -25.27
C ASN A 2 3.45 -3.92 -26.79
N GLY A 3 4.07 -4.94 -27.39
CA GLY A 3 4.10 -5.14 -28.85
C GLY A 3 2.71 -5.26 -29.48
N TYR A 4 1.89 -6.19 -29.00
CA TYR A 4 0.53 -6.40 -29.53
C TYR A 4 -0.36 -5.16 -29.34
N LEU A 5 -0.30 -4.53 -28.16
CA LEU A 5 -1.04 -3.28 -27.89
C LEU A 5 -0.65 -2.17 -28.87
N ARG A 6 0.66 -2.02 -29.16
CA ARG A 6 1.16 -1.04 -30.14
C ARG A 6 0.69 -1.35 -31.55
N GLU A 7 0.51 -2.62 -31.91
CA GLU A 7 0.00 -3.01 -33.23
C GLU A 7 -1.48 -2.65 -33.41
N ILE A 8 -2.32 -2.89 -32.39
CA ILE A 8 -3.72 -2.43 -32.37
C ILE A 8 -3.75 -0.90 -32.51
N GLY A 9 -2.99 -0.21 -31.66
CA GLY A 9 -2.92 1.24 -31.65
C GLY A 9 -2.42 1.83 -32.97
N ALA A 10 -1.35 1.30 -33.54
CA ALA A 10 -0.80 1.77 -34.82
C ALA A 10 -1.79 1.59 -35.98
N ARG A 11 -2.59 0.51 -35.96
CA ARG A 11 -3.63 0.27 -36.96
C ARG A 11 -4.75 1.30 -36.86
N LEU A 12 -5.24 1.56 -35.64
CA LEU A 12 -6.26 2.58 -35.39
C LEU A 12 -5.76 3.97 -35.80
N VAL A 13 -4.53 4.33 -35.44
CA VAL A 13 -3.90 5.61 -35.80
C VAL A 13 -3.81 5.79 -37.32
N LYS A 14 -3.55 4.72 -38.09
CA LYS A 14 -3.55 4.78 -39.57
C LYS A 14 -4.93 5.11 -40.15
N GLY A 15 -6.00 4.78 -39.43
CA GLY A 15 -7.37 5.10 -39.82
C GLY A 15 -7.79 6.54 -39.46
N LEU A 16 -6.95 7.27 -38.73
CA LEU A 16 -7.21 8.67 -38.36
C LEU A 16 -6.63 9.63 -39.40
N PRO A 17 -7.21 10.84 -39.53
CA PRO A 17 -6.57 11.94 -40.26
C PRO A 17 -5.18 12.25 -39.71
N GLU A 18 -4.30 12.86 -40.52
CA GLU A 18 -2.99 13.30 -40.02
C GLU A 18 -3.16 14.38 -38.94
N THR A 19 -2.69 14.10 -37.73
CA THR A 19 -2.83 14.99 -36.55
C THR A 19 -1.53 15.64 -36.11
N GLY A 20 -0.38 15.18 -36.62
CA GLY A 20 0.94 15.54 -36.08
C GLY A 20 1.25 14.98 -34.69
N ILE A 21 0.31 14.27 -34.05
CA ILE A 21 0.50 13.63 -32.74
C ILE A 21 1.22 12.29 -32.92
N ARG A 22 2.25 12.06 -32.12
CA ARG A 22 2.93 10.75 -32.07
C ARG A 22 2.35 9.90 -30.95
N PHE A 23 1.43 9.01 -31.29
CA PHE A 23 0.81 8.12 -30.31
C PHE A 23 1.79 7.05 -29.80
N GLN A 24 1.75 6.81 -28.49
CA GLN A 24 2.56 5.80 -27.79
C GLN A 24 1.67 5.05 -26.80
N PHE A 25 1.82 3.73 -26.75
CA PHE A 25 0.92 2.86 -25.97
C PHE A 25 1.68 2.12 -24.87
N PHE A 26 1.11 2.14 -23.66
CA PHE A 26 1.71 1.57 -22.45
C PHE A 26 0.70 0.74 -21.67
N VAL A 27 1.10 -0.46 -21.26
CA VAL A 27 0.36 -1.22 -20.25
C VAL A 27 0.83 -0.81 -18.86
N VAL A 28 -0.11 -0.53 -17.97
CA VAL A 28 0.16 -0.16 -16.57
C VAL A 28 -0.59 -1.08 -15.61
N ASP A 29 -0.04 -1.25 -14.42
CA ASP A 29 -0.64 -2.05 -13.35
C ASP A 29 -1.21 -1.08 -12.31
N LEU A 30 -2.50 -0.78 -12.45
CA LEU A 30 -3.24 0.12 -11.56
C LEU A 30 -4.47 -0.62 -11.01
N PRO A 31 -4.94 -0.28 -9.79
CA PRO A 31 -6.09 -0.94 -9.19
C PRO A 31 -7.40 -0.71 -9.95
N GLU A 32 -7.48 0.34 -10.76
CA GLU A 32 -8.64 0.68 -11.59
C GLU A 32 -8.66 -0.07 -12.94
N THR A 33 -9.88 -0.36 -13.41
CA THR A 33 -10.11 -0.87 -14.77
C THR A 33 -10.31 0.33 -15.69
N ASN A 34 -9.25 0.79 -16.36
CA ASN A 34 -9.27 2.06 -17.07
C ASN A 34 -8.33 2.11 -18.29
N ALA A 35 -8.59 3.05 -19.19
CA ALA A 35 -7.62 3.55 -20.16
C ALA A 35 -7.70 5.08 -20.17
N PHE A 36 -6.61 5.74 -20.51
CA PHE A 36 -6.60 7.19 -20.60
C PHE A 36 -5.49 7.69 -21.52
N THR A 37 -5.75 8.82 -22.16
CA THR A 37 -4.80 9.53 -23.01
C THR A 37 -4.35 10.83 -22.38
N LEU A 38 -3.03 11.00 -22.27
CA LEU A 38 -2.43 12.27 -21.85
C LEU A 38 -2.13 13.17 -23.05
N PRO A 39 -2.07 14.51 -22.85
CA PRO A 39 -1.63 15.44 -23.88
C PRO A 39 -0.30 15.00 -24.52
N GLY A 40 -0.24 15.05 -25.85
CA GLY A 40 0.93 14.61 -26.63
C GLY A 40 0.90 13.14 -27.08
N GLY A 41 -0.19 12.41 -26.87
CA GLY A 41 -0.45 11.12 -27.50
C GLY A 41 -0.01 9.89 -26.70
N ARG A 42 0.26 10.02 -25.41
CA ARG A 42 0.57 8.85 -24.56
C ARG A 42 -0.73 8.22 -24.07
N VAL A 43 -0.98 6.98 -24.50
CA VAL A 43 -2.16 6.19 -24.17
C VAL A 43 -1.75 5.11 -23.18
N TYR A 44 -2.37 5.11 -22.01
CA TYR A 44 -2.15 4.13 -20.95
C TYR A 44 -3.37 3.22 -20.85
N VAL A 45 -3.14 1.91 -20.75
CA VAL A 45 -4.18 0.89 -20.65
C VAL A 45 -3.88 0.03 -19.44
N THR A 46 -4.81 -0.08 -18.49
CA THR A 46 -4.57 -0.88 -17.30
C THR A 46 -4.64 -2.37 -17.61
N ARG A 47 -3.85 -3.17 -16.88
CA ARG A 47 -3.88 -4.64 -16.97
C ARG A 47 -5.29 -5.20 -16.78
N LYS A 48 -6.05 -4.65 -15.81
CA LYS A 48 -7.45 -5.04 -15.55
C LYS A 48 -8.37 -4.79 -16.73
N LEU A 49 -8.22 -3.66 -17.43
CA LEU A 49 -9.02 -3.39 -18.63
C LEU A 49 -8.70 -4.39 -19.73
N ILE A 50 -7.41 -4.71 -19.92
CA ILE A 50 -6.99 -5.74 -20.88
C ILE A 50 -7.59 -7.09 -20.49
N ALA A 51 -7.60 -7.46 -19.20
CA ALA A 51 -8.20 -8.71 -18.73
C ALA A 51 -9.73 -8.75 -18.89
N PHE A 52 -10.39 -7.60 -18.75
CA PHE A 52 -11.84 -7.46 -18.90
C PHE A 52 -12.32 -7.60 -20.36
N ALA A 53 -11.52 -7.13 -21.33
CA ALA A 53 -11.87 -7.17 -22.74
C ALA A 53 -12.02 -8.61 -23.26
N ARG A 54 -13.15 -8.92 -23.90
CA ARG A 54 -13.46 -10.28 -24.38
C ARG A 54 -12.82 -10.59 -25.72
N SER A 55 -12.57 -9.56 -26.54
CA SER A 55 -11.95 -9.68 -27.87
C SER A 55 -10.99 -8.51 -28.14
N GLU A 56 -10.16 -8.65 -29.19
CA GLU A 56 -9.34 -7.55 -29.68
C GLU A 56 -10.18 -6.35 -30.10
N ASP A 57 -11.35 -6.59 -30.71
CA ASP A 57 -12.26 -5.56 -31.19
C ASP A 57 -12.85 -4.73 -30.04
N GLU A 58 -13.16 -5.35 -28.89
CA GLU A 58 -13.56 -4.62 -27.67
C GLU A 58 -12.43 -3.72 -27.16
N LEU A 59 -11.21 -4.24 -27.06
CA LEU A 59 -10.05 -3.46 -26.62
C LEU A 59 -9.71 -2.34 -27.62
N ALA A 60 -9.81 -2.62 -28.92
CA ALA A 60 -9.61 -1.65 -29.99
C ALA A 60 -10.64 -0.53 -29.91
N GLY A 61 -11.90 -0.82 -29.54
CA GLY A 61 -12.91 0.20 -29.29
C GLY A 61 -12.55 1.15 -28.16
N VAL A 62 -12.04 0.63 -27.04
CA VAL A 62 -11.56 1.48 -25.94
C VAL A 62 -10.36 2.33 -26.38
N ILE A 63 -9.39 1.74 -27.07
CA ILE A 63 -8.23 2.49 -27.58
C ILE A 63 -8.68 3.53 -28.61
N ALA A 64 -9.64 3.22 -29.47
CA ALA A 64 -10.16 4.14 -30.47
C ALA A 64 -10.87 5.33 -29.83
N HIS A 65 -11.65 5.11 -28.76
CA HIS A 65 -12.24 6.16 -27.95
C HIS A 65 -11.16 7.09 -27.36
N GLU A 66 -10.11 6.51 -26.79
CA GLU A 66 -8.95 7.24 -26.25
C GLU A 66 -8.21 8.04 -27.33
N LEU A 67 -8.04 7.47 -28.52
CA LEU A 67 -7.49 8.17 -29.67
C LEU A 67 -8.42 9.30 -30.15
N GLY A 68 -9.73 9.15 -30.01
CA GLY A 68 -10.73 10.20 -30.25
C GLY A 68 -10.50 11.41 -29.35
N HIS A 69 -10.26 11.19 -28.05
CA HIS A 69 -9.84 12.25 -27.13
C HIS A 69 -8.52 12.91 -27.58
N GLY A 70 -7.57 12.11 -28.08
CA GLY A 70 -6.32 12.61 -28.65
C GLY A 70 -6.52 13.48 -29.90
N LEU A 71 -7.31 13.01 -30.86
CA LEU A 71 -7.62 13.67 -32.13
C LEU A 71 -8.29 15.02 -31.92
N MET A 72 -9.27 15.08 -31.02
CA MET A 72 -9.99 16.32 -30.69
C MET A 72 -9.25 17.20 -29.68
N HIS A 73 -8.05 16.77 -29.25
CA HIS A 73 -7.24 17.46 -28.26
C HIS A 73 -7.96 17.73 -26.94
N HIS A 74 -8.97 16.93 -26.55
CA HIS A 74 -9.82 17.18 -25.38
C HIS A 74 -9.01 17.44 -24.10
N ALA A 75 -8.06 16.56 -23.77
CA ALA A 75 -7.21 16.76 -22.59
C ALA A 75 -6.37 18.05 -22.66
N ALA A 76 -5.94 18.48 -23.85
CA ALA A 76 -5.20 19.73 -24.02
C ALA A 76 -6.12 20.96 -23.98
N VAL A 77 -7.35 20.87 -24.51
CA VAL A 77 -8.39 21.89 -24.45
C VAL A 77 -8.85 22.07 -23.00
N ASP A 78 -9.10 20.98 -22.28
CA ASP A 78 -9.45 21.00 -20.86
C ASP A 78 -8.32 21.58 -20.02
N LEU A 79 -7.08 21.12 -20.25
CA LEU A 79 -5.94 21.67 -19.55
C LEU A 79 -5.78 23.17 -19.85
N SER A 80 -5.95 23.60 -21.10
CA SER A 80 -5.89 25.02 -21.50
C SER A 80 -7.02 25.84 -20.87
N ARG A 81 -8.23 25.28 -20.80
CA ARG A 81 -9.39 25.89 -20.14
C ARG A 81 -9.14 26.04 -18.65
N ILE A 82 -8.69 24.98 -17.98
CA ILE A 82 -8.37 24.99 -16.56
C ILE A 82 -7.23 25.97 -16.28
N PHE A 83 -6.19 26.01 -17.13
CA PHE A 83 -5.14 27.03 -17.07
C PHE A 83 -5.68 28.46 -17.20
N ARG A 84 -6.62 28.70 -18.12
CA ARG A 84 -7.25 30.01 -18.30
C ARG A 84 -8.15 30.39 -17.12
N GLU A 85 -9.02 29.48 -16.69
CA GLU A 85 -10.03 29.73 -15.66
C GLU A 85 -9.43 29.80 -14.26
N THR A 86 -8.43 28.96 -13.98
CA THR A 86 -7.79 28.88 -12.66
C THR A 86 -6.59 29.81 -12.56
N LEU A 87 -5.74 29.88 -13.58
CA LEU A 87 -4.46 30.62 -13.53
C LEU A 87 -4.44 31.89 -14.41
N GLY A 88 -5.48 32.17 -15.20
CA GLY A 88 -5.49 33.29 -16.14
C GLY A 88 -4.53 33.13 -17.34
N VAL A 89 -4.04 31.91 -17.58
CA VAL A 89 -3.05 31.61 -18.63
C VAL A 89 -3.76 31.47 -19.98
N THR A 90 -3.37 32.28 -20.96
CA THR A 90 -3.90 32.23 -22.34
C THR A 90 -2.92 31.67 -23.36
N GLN A 91 -1.65 31.53 -23.00
CA GLN A 91 -0.59 31.00 -23.86
C GLN A 91 0.46 30.23 -23.07
N VAL A 92 1.09 29.26 -23.72
CA VAL A 92 2.26 28.52 -23.22
C VAL A 92 3.36 28.56 -24.28
N THR A 93 4.61 28.48 -23.83
CA THR A 93 5.79 28.54 -24.70
C THR A 93 6.41 27.16 -24.88
N ASP A 94 7.45 26.83 -24.13
CA ASP A 94 8.14 25.55 -24.20
C ASP A 94 7.62 24.54 -23.15
N ARG A 95 8.25 23.37 -23.10
CA ARG A 95 7.90 22.31 -22.14
C ARG A 95 8.13 22.72 -20.69
N ARG A 96 9.12 23.58 -20.42
CA ARG A 96 9.43 24.04 -19.06
C ARG A 96 8.32 24.96 -18.56
N ASP A 97 7.86 25.88 -19.40
CA ASP A 97 6.73 26.76 -19.10
C ASP A 97 5.43 25.97 -18.87
N ILE A 98 5.14 24.96 -19.70
CA ILE A 98 3.99 24.06 -19.50
C ILE A 98 4.09 23.33 -18.15
N PHE A 99 5.27 22.79 -17.84
CA PHE A 99 5.51 22.06 -16.59
C PHE A 99 5.35 22.94 -15.35
N GLU A 100 5.88 24.17 -15.37
CA GLU A 100 5.69 25.15 -14.29
C GLU A 100 4.20 25.50 -14.09
N LYS A 101 3.48 25.78 -15.16
CA LYS A 101 2.04 26.09 -15.10
C LYS A 101 1.20 24.90 -14.63
N TYR A 102 1.56 23.68 -15.03
CA TYR A 102 0.90 22.47 -14.56
C TYR A 102 1.07 22.27 -13.05
N ASN A 103 2.29 22.49 -12.54
CA ASN A 103 2.53 22.44 -11.10
C ASN A 103 1.77 23.51 -10.33
N ARG A 104 1.74 24.74 -10.86
CA ARG A 104 0.92 25.82 -10.30
C ARG A 104 -0.57 25.47 -10.32
N LEU A 105 -1.02 24.72 -11.34
CA LEU A 105 -2.39 24.23 -11.39
C LEU A 105 -2.67 23.24 -10.26
N ILE A 106 -1.81 22.23 -10.05
CA ILE A 106 -1.93 21.28 -8.94
C ILE A 106 -2.03 22.03 -7.62
N GLU A 107 -1.15 23.02 -7.41
CA GLU A 107 -1.15 23.88 -6.23
C GLU A 107 -2.49 24.63 -6.10
N SER A 108 -3.11 25.08 -7.19
CA SER A 108 -4.40 25.78 -7.17
C SER A 108 -5.67 24.90 -7.22
N ALA A 109 -5.55 23.57 -7.40
CA ALA A 109 -6.65 22.71 -7.84
C ALA A 109 -7.83 22.64 -6.85
N ARG A 110 -7.60 22.91 -5.57
CA ARG A 110 -8.67 23.01 -4.55
C ARG A 110 -9.40 24.35 -4.51
N GLN A 111 -8.94 25.36 -5.26
CA GLN A 111 -9.49 26.72 -5.20
C GLN A 111 -10.80 26.91 -6.00
N LYS A 112 -11.10 26.04 -6.96
CA LYS A 112 -12.35 26.10 -7.73
C LYS A 112 -12.86 24.68 -7.95
N GLY A 113 -14.06 24.38 -7.46
CA GLY A 113 -14.79 23.19 -7.89
C GLY A 113 -15.05 23.33 -9.39
N VAL A 114 -14.22 22.69 -10.21
CA VAL A 114 -14.38 22.72 -11.67
C VAL A 114 -15.69 22.01 -11.98
N ARG A 115 -16.74 22.78 -12.28
CA ARG A 115 -18.00 22.26 -12.79
C ARG A 115 -17.78 21.84 -14.24
N SER A 116 -17.57 20.54 -14.46
CA SER A 116 -17.18 19.98 -15.76
C SER A 116 -18.30 19.21 -16.48
N GLY A 117 -19.43 18.95 -15.79
CA GLY A 117 -20.40 17.93 -16.20
C GLY A 117 -20.94 18.02 -17.64
N ASP A 118 -21.37 19.20 -18.09
CA ASP A 118 -21.99 19.33 -19.43
C ASP A 118 -20.97 19.27 -20.59
N HIS A 119 -19.73 19.74 -20.35
CA HIS A 119 -18.68 19.71 -21.37
C HIS A 119 -18.06 18.32 -21.52
N GLU A 120 -17.90 17.60 -20.40
CA GLU A 120 -17.46 16.20 -20.41
C GLU A 120 -18.41 15.34 -21.23
N GLU A 121 -19.73 15.50 -21.09
CA GLU A 121 -20.69 14.73 -21.88
C GLU A 121 -20.48 14.93 -23.40
N GLY A 122 -20.30 16.17 -23.86
CA GLY A 122 -20.05 16.49 -25.27
C GLY A 122 -18.75 15.88 -25.80
N GLN A 123 -17.65 16.04 -25.06
CA GLN A 123 -16.34 15.47 -25.44
C GLN A 123 -16.38 13.94 -25.52
N GLN A 124 -17.10 13.30 -24.60
CA GLN A 124 -17.27 11.84 -24.63
C GLN A 124 -18.00 11.40 -25.90
N LEU A 125 -19.05 12.11 -26.33
CA LEU A 125 -19.78 11.83 -27.58
C LEU A 125 -18.91 12.06 -28.83
N GLU A 126 -18.08 13.10 -28.84
CA GLU A 126 -17.13 13.37 -29.93
C GLU A 126 -16.04 12.29 -30.01
N ALA A 127 -15.48 11.89 -28.87
CA ALA A 127 -14.50 10.81 -28.78
C ALA A 127 -15.10 9.46 -29.20
N ASP A 128 -16.32 9.15 -28.75
CA ASP A 128 -17.07 7.95 -29.18
C ASP A 128 -17.24 7.93 -30.70
N ARG A 129 -17.69 9.05 -31.30
CA ARG A 129 -17.90 9.13 -32.76
C ARG A 129 -16.58 8.99 -33.53
N ALA A 130 -15.54 9.71 -33.14
CA ALA A 130 -14.22 9.64 -33.77
C ALA A 130 -13.62 8.23 -33.64
N GLY A 131 -13.76 7.62 -32.47
CA GLY A 131 -13.32 6.25 -32.20
C GLY A 131 -14.03 5.24 -33.10
N LEU A 132 -15.35 5.32 -33.24
CA LEU A 132 -16.11 4.44 -34.13
C LEU A 132 -15.64 4.58 -35.59
N TYR A 133 -15.39 5.79 -36.09
CA TYR A 133 -14.81 5.97 -37.44
C TYR A 133 -13.41 5.38 -37.57
N ALA A 134 -12.55 5.56 -36.56
CA ALA A 134 -11.22 4.97 -36.54
C ALA A 134 -11.27 3.45 -36.57
N MET A 135 -12.21 2.83 -35.85
CA MET A 135 -12.45 1.39 -35.87
C MET A 135 -12.81 0.90 -37.28
N ILE A 136 -13.79 1.55 -37.93
CA ILE A 136 -14.24 1.21 -39.28
C ILE A 136 -13.08 1.29 -40.29
N ALA A 137 -12.32 2.39 -40.24
CA ALA A 137 -11.16 2.62 -41.10
C ALA A 137 -10.04 1.59 -40.84
N ALA A 138 -9.91 1.11 -39.61
CA ALA A 138 -8.97 0.07 -39.21
C ALA A 138 -9.47 -1.36 -39.44
N GLY A 139 -10.73 -1.54 -39.86
CA GLY A 139 -11.37 -2.83 -40.11
C GLY A 139 -11.80 -3.58 -38.84
N TYR A 140 -12.08 -2.87 -37.76
CA TYR A 140 -12.68 -3.39 -36.52
C TYR A 140 -14.20 -3.22 -36.54
N ASP A 141 -14.93 -4.12 -35.87
CA ASP A 141 -16.40 -4.02 -35.77
C ASP A 141 -16.83 -2.92 -34.77
N PRO A 142 -17.47 -1.83 -35.22
CA PRO A 142 -17.93 -0.76 -34.33
C PRO A 142 -19.07 -1.20 -33.39
N HIS A 143 -19.85 -2.23 -33.74
CA HIS A 143 -20.95 -2.71 -32.89
C HIS A 143 -20.44 -3.34 -31.59
N VAL A 144 -19.28 -3.99 -31.64
CA VAL A 144 -18.63 -4.60 -30.48
C VAL A 144 -18.28 -3.56 -29.41
N SER A 145 -17.86 -2.36 -29.81
CA SER A 145 -17.60 -1.25 -28.87
C SER A 145 -18.86 -0.78 -28.14
N THR A 146 -20.02 -0.82 -28.80
CA THR A 146 -21.30 -0.43 -28.18
C THR A 146 -21.76 -1.45 -27.14
N ALA A 147 -21.57 -2.74 -27.43
CA ALA A 147 -21.87 -3.83 -26.50
C ALA A 147 -20.91 -3.84 -25.31
N PHE A 148 -19.62 -3.58 -25.56
CA PHE A 148 -18.63 -3.40 -24.49
C PHE A 148 -19.04 -2.29 -23.53
N TRP A 149 -19.40 -1.10 -24.05
CA TRP A 149 -19.84 0.02 -23.24
C TRP A 149 -21.06 -0.35 -22.39
N ASP A 150 -22.12 -0.90 -23.00
CA ASP A 150 -23.33 -1.30 -22.28
C ASP A 150 -23.04 -2.27 -21.11
N ASN A 151 -22.13 -3.21 -21.32
CA ASN A 151 -21.68 -4.15 -20.28
C ASN A 151 -20.78 -3.51 -19.21
N PHE A 152 -19.87 -2.62 -19.61
CA PHE A 152 -18.91 -1.97 -18.71
C PHE A 152 -19.60 -0.99 -17.75
N VAL A 153 -20.52 -0.17 -18.26
CA VAL A 153 -21.30 0.80 -17.45
C VAL A 153 -22.66 0.28 -16.99
N GLU A 154 -23.00 -0.97 -17.31
CA GLU A 154 -24.22 -1.66 -16.89
C GLU A 154 -25.50 -0.87 -17.20
N THR A 155 -25.59 -0.26 -18.39
CA THR A 155 -26.81 0.43 -18.82
C THR A 155 -27.97 -0.55 -19.04
N LYS A 156 -27.68 -1.84 -19.28
CA LYS A 156 -28.65 -2.92 -19.52
C LYS A 156 -29.56 -2.59 -20.70
N GLY A 157 -28.98 -2.07 -21.77
CA GLY A 157 -29.69 -1.62 -22.98
C GLY A 157 -30.53 -0.35 -22.80
N LYS A 158 -30.52 0.27 -21.61
CA LYS A 158 -31.30 1.51 -21.38
C LYS A 158 -30.57 2.69 -22.01
N THR A 159 -31.22 3.32 -22.98
CA THR A 159 -30.68 4.47 -23.74
C THR A 159 -31.38 5.79 -23.42
N GLY A 160 -32.54 5.74 -22.75
CA GLY A 160 -33.42 6.90 -22.59
C GLY A 160 -33.97 7.40 -23.94
N ASN A 161 -34.70 8.51 -23.90
CA ASN A 161 -35.20 9.21 -25.09
C ASN A 161 -35.25 10.72 -24.82
N TRP A 162 -35.64 11.48 -25.84
CA TRP A 162 -35.72 12.93 -25.73
C TRP A 162 -36.62 13.40 -24.57
N PHE A 163 -37.73 12.71 -24.30
CA PHE A 163 -38.58 13.03 -23.16
C PHE A 163 -37.85 12.80 -21.82
N THR A 164 -37.18 11.66 -21.63
CA THR A 164 -36.46 11.38 -20.37
C THR A 164 -35.23 12.28 -20.17
N ASP A 165 -34.64 12.80 -21.24
CA ASP A 165 -33.55 13.78 -21.20
C ASP A 165 -34.03 15.15 -20.69
N VAL A 166 -35.18 15.62 -21.19
CA VAL A 166 -35.79 16.91 -20.78
C VAL A 166 -36.15 16.90 -19.29
N PHE A 167 -36.51 15.74 -18.74
CA PHE A 167 -36.78 15.57 -17.30
C PHE A 167 -35.53 15.23 -16.47
N GLY A 168 -34.33 15.21 -17.06
CA GLY A 168 -33.07 14.91 -16.35
C GLY A 168 -32.98 13.48 -15.80
N THR A 169 -33.82 12.57 -16.30
CA THR A 169 -33.91 11.18 -15.81
C THR A 169 -32.98 10.21 -16.56
N THR A 170 -32.48 10.61 -17.74
CA THR A 170 -31.47 9.84 -18.49
C THR A 170 -30.07 10.13 -17.96
N LYS A 171 -29.32 9.07 -17.62
CA LYS A 171 -27.92 9.20 -17.19
C LYS A 171 -26.99 9.45 -18.39
N PRO A 172 -25.84 10.15 -18.23
CA PRO A 172 -24.90 10.41 -19.31
C PRO A 172 -24.48 9.16 -20.10
N GLU A 173 -24.26 8.04 -19.41
CA GLU A 173 -23.82 6.80 -20.06
C GLU A 173 -24.89 6.18 -20.96
N GLN A 174 -26.17 6.41 -20.64
CA GLN A 174 -27.31 5.96 -21.46
C GLN A 174 -27.42 6.79 -22.75
N LYS A 175 -27.18 8.11 -22.65
CA LYS A 175 -27.15 9.00 -23.82
C LYS A 175 -25.99 8.64 -24.75
N ARG A 176 -24.79 8.37 -24.22
CA ARG A 176 -23.65 7.87 -25.00
C ARG A 176 -23.99 6.59 -25.76
N LEU A 177 -24.55 5.60 -25.06
CA LEU A 177 -24.98 4.34 -25.70
C LEU A 177 -25.97 4.61 -26.84
N ARG A 178 -26.94 5.51 -26.65
CA ARG A 178 -27.91 5.89 -27.68
C ARG A 178 -27.23 6.46 -28.93
N GLU A 179 -26.29 7.37 -28.76
CA GLU A 179 -25.58 8.01 -29.88
C GLU A 179 -24.62 7.03 -30.57
N MET A 180 -23.91 6.19 -29.83
CA MET A 180 -23.09 5.12 -30.40
C MET A 180 -23.91 4.17 -31.25
N LEU A 181 -25.10 3.74 -30.77
CA LEU A 181 -26.00 2.87 -31.52
C LEU A 181 -26.55 3.54 -32.78
N LYS A 182 -26.83 4.85 -32.74
CA LYS A 182 -27.23 5.61 -33.94
C LYS A 182 -26.11 5.63 -34.98
N VAL A 183 -24.88 5.94 -34.58
CA VAL A 183 -23.72 5.94 -35.49
C VAL A 183 -23.52 4.53 -36.06
N ALA A 184 -23.49 3.51 -35.21
CA ALA A 184 -23.36 2.10 -35.60
C ALA A 184 -24.44 1.67 -36.63
N ALA A 185 -25.70 2.06 -36.42
CA ALA A 185 -26.80 1.73 -37.32
C ALA A 185 -26.71 2.39 -38.72
N THR A 186 -25.97 3.50 -38.85
CA THR A 186 -25.76 4.17 -40.15
C THR A 186 -24.63 3.55 -40.97
N ILE A 187 -23.83 2.67 -40.37
CA ILE A 187 -22.65 2.09 -41.00
C ILE A 187 -23.05 0.79 -41.69
N LYS A 188 -22.90 0.76 -43.01
CA LYS A 188 -23.12 -0.47 -43.77
C LYS A 188 -21.90 -1.39 -43.67
N PRO A 189 -22.05 -2.73 -43.69
CA PRO A 189 -20.92 -3.66 -43.61
C PRO A 189 -19.84 -3.41 -44.67
N GLU A 190 -20.21 -2.93 -45.87
CA GLU A 190 -19.27 -2.67 -46.96
C GLU A 190 -18.35 -1.47 -46.69
N CYS A 191 -18.68 -0.62 -45.72
CA CYS A 191 -17.86 0.52 -45.32
C CYS A 191 -16.70 0.12 -44.38
N ILE A 192 -16.74 -1.09 -43.80
CA ILE A 192 -15.69 -1.58 -42.92
C ILE A 192 -14.52 -2.08 -43.77
N ASN A 193 -13.35 -1.48 -43.59
CA ASN A 193 -12.18 -1.85 -44.37
C ASN A 193 -11.83 -3.33 -44.14
N ALA A 194 -11.48 -4.02 -45.23
CA ALA A 194 -11.08 -5.42 -45.15
C ALA A 194 -9.85 -5.57 -44.24
N ARG A 195 -10.00 -6.37 -43.19
CA ARG A 195 -8.95 -6.76 -42.27
C ARG A 195 -8.80 -8.27 -42.34
N VAL A 196 -7.56 -8.76 -42.40
CA VAL A 196 -7.30 -10.16 -42.04
C VAL A 196 -7.58 -10.28 -40.55
N PRO A 197 -8.65 -10.98 -40.13
CA PRO A 197 -8.94 -11.13 -38.71
C PRO A 197 -7.77 -11.89 -38.08
N ARG A 198 -7.18 -11.34 -37.02
CA ARG A 198 -6.36 -12.18 -36.16
C ARG A 198 -7.28 -13.19 -35.49
N THR A 199 -6.79 -14.40 -35.28
CA THR A 199 -7.58 -15.40 -34.58
C THR A 199 -7.86 -14.89 -33.16
N SER A 200 -9.05 -15.21 -32.62
CA SER A 200 -9.37 -14.96 -31.22
C SER A 200 -8.26 -15.52 -30.29
N ASP A 201 -7.63 -16.61 -30.72
CA ASP A 201 -6.55 -17.30 -30.00
C ASP A 201 -5.28 -16.43 -29.84
N ASP A 202 -4.90 -15.64 -30.85
CA ASP A 202 -3.73 -14.75 -30.75
C ASP A 202 -3.94 -13.67 -29.67
N PHE A 203 -5.13 -13.05 -29.67
CA PHE A 203 -5.52 -12.08 -28.67
C PHE A 203 -5.56 -12.70 -27.28
N LYS A 204 -6.19 -13.88 -27.13
CA LYS A 204 -6.27 -14.59 -25.85
C LYS A 204 -4.89 -14.98 -25.33
N LYS A 205 -4.00 -15.47 -26.19
CA LYS A 205 -2.61 -15.79 -25.83
C LYS A 205 -1.84 -14.55 -25.35
N TRP A 206 -1.97 -13.43 -26.04
CA TRP A 206 -1.36 -12.17 -25.61
C TRP A 206 -1.97 -11.65 -24.30
N GLN A 207 -3.30 -11.67 -24.17
CA GLN A 207 -4.04 -11.27 -22.98
C GLN A 207 -3.59 -12.09 -21.77
N SER A 208 -3.52 -13.43 -21.89
CA SER A 208 -3.00 -14.29 -20.82
C SER A 208 -1.55 -13.95 -20.47
N ALA A 209 -0.69 -13.67 -21.45
CA ALA A 209 0.69 -13.25 -21.18
C ALA A 209 0.80 -11.89 -20.47
N VAL A 210 -0.16 -10.98 -20.70
CA VAL A 210 -0.26 -9.70 -19.97
C VAL A 210 -0.66 -9.95 -18.52
N VAL A 211 -1.71 -10.75 -18.29
CA VAL A 211 -2.24 -11.04 -16.95
C VAL A 211 -1.22 -11.79 -16.10
N VAL A 212 -0.51 -12.76 -16.68
CA VAL A 212 0.49 -13.59 -15.96
C VAL A 212 1.80 -12.83 -15.65
N TYR A 213 2.02 -11.65 -16.24
CA TYR A 213 3.28 -10.91 -16.13
C TYR A 213 3.52 -10.35 -14.72
N SER A 214 4.64 -10.76 -14.10
CA SER A 214 5.02 -10.42 -12.72
C SER A 214 6.05 -9.27 -12.61
N GLY A 215 6.30 -8.48 -13.67
CA GLY A 215 7.19 -7.31 -13.59
C GLY A 215 8.69 -7.62 -13.55
N THR A 216 9.08 -8.90 -13.50
CA THR A 216 10.47 -9.33 -13.54
C THR A 216 11.01 -9.24 -14.98
N GLY A 217 12.19 -8.62 -15.17
CA GLY A 217 12.84 -8.51 -16.49
C GLY A 217 13.33 -7.12 -16.90
N ARG A 218 13.46 -6.14 -15.98
CA ARG A 218 14.16 -4.88 -16.29
C ARG A 218 15.64 -5.17 -16.59
N ARG A 219 16.15 -4.58 -17.67
CA ARG A 219 17.58 -4.68 -18.00
C ARG A 219 18.34 -3.67 -17.15
N GLU A 220 19.36 -4.15 -16.45
CA GLU A 220 20.33 -3.33 -15.73
C GLU A 220 21.11 -2.47 -16.73
N GLN A 221 21.16 -1.16 -16.48
CA GLN A 221 21.98 -0.18 -17.22
C GLN A 221 22.70 0.67 -16.19
N LEU A 222 23.92 0.24 -15.86
CA LEU A 222 24.79 0.90 -14.89
C LEU A 222 26.12 1.23 -15.55
N HIS A 223 26.67 2.39 -15.20
CA HIS A 223 28.02 2.82 -15.56
C HIS A 223 28.72 3.36 -14.30
N ASN A 224 30.04 3.51 -14.34
CA ASN A 224 30.84 4.01 -13.21
C ASN A 224 30.57 3.26 -11.89
N VAL A 225 30.39 1.94 -11.96
CA VAL A 225 30.20 1.09 -10.77
C VAL A 225 31.55 0.97 -10.05
N LEU A 226 31.69 1.64 -8.91
CA LEU A 226 32.90 1.61 -8.08
C LEU A 226 32.97 0.33 -7.24
N SER A 227 31.82 -0.16 -6.80
CA SER A 227 31.68 -1.45 -6.12
C SER A 227 30.29 -2.01 -6.33
N LYS A 228 30.20 -3.35 -6.40
CA LYS A 228 28.96 -4.13 -6.44
C LYS A 228 29.15 -5.31 -5.48
N MET A 229 28.36 -5.36 -4.42
CA MET A 229 28.48 -6.34 -3.35
C MET A 229 27.13 -6.98 -3.08
N THR A 230 27.07 -8.31 -3.15
CA THR A 230 25.87 -9.07 -2.74
C THR A 230 25.99 -9.43 -1.27
N LEU A 231 24.97 -9.06 -0.48
CA LEU A 231 24.96 -9.26 0.97
C LEU A 231 24.73 -10.74 1.30
N THR A 232 25.61 -11.32 2.12
CA THR A 232 25.64 -12.76 2.39
C THR A 232 25.92 -13.07 3.88
N PRO A 233 25.10 -13.88 4.57
CA PRO A 233 23.76 -14.27 4.18
C PRO A 233 22.84 -13.05 4.06
N PRO A 234 21.86 -13.12 3.15
CA PRO A 234 20.84 -12.09 3.00
C PRO A 234 19.94 -12.00 4.25
N LEU A 235 19.37 -10.81 4.49
CA LEU A 235 18.28 -10.60 5.42
C LEU A 235 17.03 -11.29 4.89
N ARG A 236 16.38 -12.04 5.78
CA ARG A 236 15.12 -12.70 5.51
C ARG A 236 14.09 -12.04 6.41
N GLY A 237 12.96 -11.64 5.85
CA GLY A 237 11.81 -11.22 6.64
C GLY A 237 11.33 -12.34 7.56
N GLU A 238 10.63 -11.98 8.62
CA GLU A 238 9.93 -12.99 9.43
C GLU A 238 8.82 -13.62 8.59
N ILE A 239 8.59 -14.92 8.81
CA ILE A 239 7.44 -15.63 8.25
C ILE A 239 6.20 -15.04 8.93
N THR A 240 5.29 -14.51 8.13
CA THR A 240 4.03 -13.95 8.60
C THR A 240 2.89 -14.96 8.51
N HIS A 241 3.04 -15.99 7.67
CA HIS A 241 2.03 -17.02 7.46
C HIS A 241 2.66 -18.41 7.26
N LEU A 242 2.21 -19.39 8.04
CA LEU A 242 2.51 -20.81 7.87
C LEU A 242 1.20 -21.55 7.63
N ARG A 243 1.20 -22.47 6.67
CA ARG A 243 0.02 -23.30 6.41
C ARG A 243 0.39 -24.67 5.87
N PHE A 244 -0.07 -25.74 6.51
CA PHE A 244 0.01 -27.10 5.95
C PHE A 244 -1.02 -27.29 4.83
N SER A 245 -0.69 -28.16 3.87
CA SER A 245 -1.66 -28.66 2.91
C SER A 245 -2.69 -29.59 3.59
N PRO A 246 -3.94 -29.64 3.09
CA PRO A 246 -4.94 -30.60 3.58
C PRO A 246 -4.45 -32.05 3.62
N ASP A 247 -3.70 -32.49 2.61
CA ASP A 247 -3.12 -33.84 2.56
C ASP A 247 -1.87 -34.05 3.44
N GLY A 248 -1.37 -32.98 4.06
CA GLY A 248 -0.23 -32.99 4.96
C GLY A 248 1.13 -33.22 4.30
N LYS A 249 1.20 -33.25 2.97
CA LYS A 249 2.46 -33.49 2.24
C LYS A 249 3.29 -32.23 2.05
N TYR A 250 2.65 -31.07 2.08
CA TYR A 250 3.27 -29.80 1.75
C TYR A 250 3.05 -28.75 2.86
N LEU A 251 3.88 -27.73 2.81
CA LEU A 251 3.82 -26.58 3.69
C LEU A 251 4.09 -25.30 2.89
N ILE A 252 3.36 -24.24 3.22
CA ILE A 252 3.64 -22.86 2.83
C ILE A 252 4.32 -22.16 4.00
N ALA A 253 5.43 -21.49 3.72
CA ALA A 253 6.04 -20.48 4.58
C ALA A 253 6.12 -19.15 3.80
N GLN A 254 5.31 -18.18 4.20
CA GLN A 254 5.19 -16.89 3.51
C GLN A 254 5.72 -15.75 4.37
N ASP A 255 6.45 -14.86 3.74
CA ASP A 255 7.00 -13.61 4.28
C ASP A 255 6.59 -12.43 3.39
N ASP A 256 7.08 -11.22 3.72
CA ASP A 256 6.73 -9.98 2.99
C ASP A 256 7.20 -9.98 1.51
N GLY A 257 8.16 -10.82 1.15
CA GLY A 257 8.73 -10.90 -0.20
C GLY A 257 8.15 -12.01 -1.07
N GLY A 258 7.53 -13.04 -0.49
CA GLY A 258 7.01 -14.16 -1.26
C GLY A 258 6.66 -15.40 -0.43
N ILE A 259 6.49 -16.53 -1.14
CA ILE A 259 5.94 -17.77 -0.60
C ILE A 259 6.92 -18.93 -0.87
N ASP A 260 7.54 -19.47 0.17
CA ASP A 260 8.30 -20.72 0.09
C ASP A 260 7.35 -21.92 0.18
N VAL A 261 7.52 -22.87 -0.72
CA VAL A 261 6.75 -24.11 -0.77
C VAL A 261 7.67 -25.28 -0.45
N LEU A 262 7.26 -26.09 0.52
CA LEU A 262 8.08 -27.15 1.09
C LEU A 262 7.37 -28.49 1.02
N SER A 263 8.12 -29.58 0.84
CA SER A 263 7.65 -30.92 1.18
C SER A 263 7.83 -31.16 2.67
N ARG A 264 6.92 -31.93 3.27
CA ARG A 264 7.03 -32.36 4.67
C ARG A 264 7.99 -33.54 4.84
N GLU A 265 8.01 -34.45 3.87
CA GLU A 265 8.83 -35.67 3.90
C GLU A 265 9.49 -35.95 2.52
N PRO A 266 10.82 -35.80 2.39
CA PRO A 266 11.72 -35.15 3.37
C PRO A 266 11.33 -33.67 3.57
N PHE A 267 11.67 -33.11 4.73
CA PHE A 267 11.39 -31.70 5.01
C PHE A 267 12.40 -30.81 4.28
N GLN A 268 12.00 -30.29 3.12
CA GLN A 268 12.87 -29.49 2.25
C GLN A 268 12.06 -28.50 1.42
N ILE A 269 12.73 -27.43 0.98
CA ILE A 269 12.16 -26.46 0.06
C ILE A 269 12.06 -27.11 -1.33
N LEU A 270 10.91 -26.93 -1.98
CA LEU A 270 10.68 -27.35 -3.37
C LEU A 270 10.95 -26.20 -4.33
N PHE A 271 10.33 -25.05 -4.07
CA PHE A 271 10.47 -23.83 -4.86
C PHE A 271 9.95 -22.62 -4.07
N ARG A 272 10.16 -21.43 -4.63
CA ARG A 272 9.65 -20.16 -4.08
C ARG A 272 8.87 -19.42 -5.15
N ILE A 273 7.77 -18.80 -4.74
CA ILE A 273 6.97 -17.89 -5.55
C ILE A 273 7.31 -16.46 -5.12
N GLU A 274 7.94 -15.68 -6.01
CA GLU A 274 8.16 -14.25 -5.81
C GLU A 274 6.83 -13.51 -5.94
N ALA A 275 6.26 -13.12 -4.80
CA ALA A 275 4.94 -12.51 -4.71
C ALA A 275 4.93 -11.41 -3.64
N PRO A 276 5.63 -10.28 -3.88
CA PRO A 276 5.58 -9.14 -2.98
C PRO A 276 4.12 -8.67 -2.86
N GLU A 277 3.71 -8.31 -1.65
CA GLU A 277 2.33 -7.88 -1.35
C GLU A 277 1.24 -8.95 -1.54
N ALA A 278 1.64 -10.22 -1.70
CA ALA A 278 0.69 -11.32 -1.61
C ALA A 278 0.05 -11.34 -0.23
N ARG A 279 -1.27 -11.50 -0.22
CA ARG A 279 -2.02 -11.83 0.98
C ARG A 279 -1.75 -13.30 1.37
N PRO A 280 -2.13 -13.72 2.59
CA PRO A 280 -1.89 -15.09 3.04
C PRO A 280 -2.34 -16.14 2.02
N ALA A 281 -1.37 -16.91 1.52
CA ALA A 281 -1.58 -17.95 0.53
C ALA A 281 -2.14 -19.21 1.17
N MET A 282 -2.95 -19.93 0.41
CA MET A 282 -3.64 -21.12 0.89
C MET A 282 -3.47 -22.27 -0.10
N PHE A 283 -3.47 -23.49 0.41
CA PHE A 283 -3.64 -24.67 -0.44
C PHE A 283 -5.10 -24.83 -0.85
N SER A 284 -5.33 -25.29 -2.07
CA SER A 284 -6.63 -25.79 -2.49
C SER A 284 -7.05 -27.00 -1.66
N PRO A 285 -8.36 -27.27 -1.51
CA PRO A 285 -8.83 -28.42 -0.73
C PRO A 285 -8.24 -29.76 -1.15
N ASP A 286 -7.92 -29.93 -2.44
CA ASP A 286 -7.27 -31.11 -3.02
C ASP A 286 -5.73 -31.10 -2.90
N SER A 287 -5.14 -30.06 -2.30
CA SER A 287 -3.70 -29.82 -2.15
C SER A 287 -2.92 -29.66 -3.47
N GLN A 288 -3.59 -29.64 -4.63
CA GLN A 288 -2.93 -29.59 -5.94
C GLN A 288 -2.44 -28.19 -6.31
N ASN A 289 -3.05 -27.15 -5.73
CA ASN A 289 -2.76 -25.78 -6.06
C ASN A 289 -2.49 -24.94 -4.81
N ILE A 290 -1.71 -23.88 -5.02
CA ILE A 290 -1.51 -22.78 -4.09
C ILE A 290 -2.19 -21.56 -4.70
N VAL A 291 -3.05 -20.91 -3.91
CA VAL A 291 -3.82 -19.74 -4.34
C VAL A 291 -3.60 -18.57 -3.41
N PHE A 292 -3.51 -17.37 -3.99
CA PHE A 292 -3.42 -16.12 -3.24
C PHE A 292 -3.86 -14.95 -4.12
N ASN A 293 -4.12 -13.80 -3.48
CA ASN A 293 -4.33 -12.53 -4.19
C ASN A 293 -3.51 -11.40 -3.58
N ASN A 294 -3.38 -10.28 -4.29
CA ASN A 294 -2.74 -9.06 -3.80
C ASN A 294 -3.77 -7.92 -3.58
N ALA A 295 -3.28 -6.74 -3.17
CA ALA A 295 -4.11 -5.55 -2.95
C ALA A 295 -4.86 -5.08 -4.22
N ASN A 296 -4.31 -5.35 -5.40
CA ASN A 296 -4.94 -5.06 -6.68
C ASN A 296 -5.98 -6.10 -7.09
N LEU A 297 -6.28 -7.12 -6.26
CA LEU A 297 -7.17 -8.23 -6.60
C LEU A 297 -6.68 -9.08 -7.79
N HIS A 298 -5.36 -9.07 -8.02
CA HIS A 298 -4.72 -10.05 -8.90
C HIS A 298 -4.69 -11.38 -8.15
N VAL A 299 -5.33 -12.41 -8.70
CA VAL A 299 -5.40 -13.76 -8.14
C VAL A 299 -4.45 -14.66 -8.91
N GLU A 300 -3.55 -15.34 -8.22
CA GLU A 300 -2.65 -16.31 -8.82
C GLU A 300 -2.94 -17.73 -8.31
N ARG A 301 -2.72 -18.69 -9.20
CA ARG A 301 -2.79 -20.12 -8.90
C ARG A 301 -1.52 -20.81 -9.39
N TRP A 302 -0.88 -21.57 -8.52
CA TRP A 302 0.37 -22.26 -8.77
C TRP A 302 0.23 -23.75 -8.48
N ASN A 303 0.84 -24.59 -9.32
CA ASN A 303 0.87 -26.03 -9.09
C ASN A 303 1.77 -26.32 -7.88
N THR A 304 1.23 -27.03 -6.88
CA THR A 304 1.95 -27.34 -5.64
C THR A 304 3.18 -28.22 -5.87
N SER A 305 3.15 -29.10 -6.87
CA SER A 305 4.19 -30.12 -7.07
C SER A 305 5.45 -29.61 -7.77
N ASP A 306 5.31 -28.66 -8.71
CA ASP A 306 6.42 -28.23 -9.58
C ASP A 306 6.65 -26.72 -9.60
N GLY A 307 5.79 -25.94 -8.93
CA GLY A 307 5.93 -24.49 -8.85
C GLY A 307 5.70 -23.78 -10.17
N THR A 308 5.05 -24.41 -11.14
CA THR A 308 4.61 -23.74 -12.36
C THR A 308 3.33 -22.96 -12.09
N LYS A 309 3.23 -21.76 -12.66
CA LYS A 309 2.00 -20.96 -12.56
C LYS A 309 0.89 -21.63 -13.37
N ALA A 310 -0.12 -22.15 -12.69
CA ALA A 310 -1.28 -22.83 -13.25
C ALA A 310 -2.32 -21.87 -13.83
N GLY A 311 -2.29 -20.60 -13.40
CA GLY A 311 -3.17 -19.55 -13.92
C GLY A 311 -3.06 -18.25 -13.14
N ALA A 312 -3.58 -17.17 -13.72
CA ALA A 312 -3.78 -15.91 -13.03
C ALA A 312 -4.99 -15.17 -13.58
N ASN A 313 -5.67 -14.42 -12.74
CA ASN A 313 -6.91 -13.72 -13.06
C ASN A 313 -6.89 -12.32 -12.43
N GLU A 314 -7.43 -11.34 -13.15
CA GLU A 314 -7.74 -10.02 -12.59
C GLU A 314 -9.21 -9.98 -12.19
N VAL A 315 -9.50 -9.76 -10.90
CA VAL A 315 -10.89 -9.53 -10.47
C VAL A 315 -11.25 -8.06 -10.69
N VAL A 316 -12.20 -7.85 -11.61
CA VAL A 316 -12.63 -6.53 -12.05
C VAL A 316 -13.88 -6.10 -11.28
N ILE A 317 -13.72 -5.09 -10.42
CA ILE A 317 -14.84 -4.47 -9.70
C ILE A 317 -15.31 -3.23 -10.47
N LYS A 318 -16.57 -3.24 -10.88
CA LYS A 318 -17.20 -2.13 -11.59
C LYS A 318 -17.66 -1.05 -10.58
N ARG A 319 -17.16 0.19 -10.72
CA ARG A 319 -17.64 1.42 -10.04
C ARG A 319 -17.38 1.59 -8.53
N SER A 320 -16.59 0.72 -7.89
CA SER A 320 -16.09 0.89 -6.51
C SER A 320 -14.68 0.33 -6.36
N ARG A 321 -14.01 0.64 -5.25
CA ARG A 321 -12.69 0.09 -4.89
C ARG A 321 -12.85 -0.89 -3.74
N CYS A 322 -12.11 -2.00 -3.77
CA CYS A 322 -12.08 -2.94 -2.66
C CYS A 322 -11.24 -2.40 -1.51
N MET A 323 -11.84 -2.30 -0.33
CA MET A 323 -11.14 -1.91 0.89
C MET A 323 -10.60 -3.11 1.65
N GLN A 324 -11.38 -4.20 1.71
CA GLN A 324 -10.99 -5.45 2.35
C GLN A 324 -11.40 -6.64 1.48
N SER A 325 -10.56 -7.66 1.31
CA SER A 325 -10.89 -8.86 0.52
C SER A 325 -10.52 -10.18 1.20
N GLN A 326 -11.22 -11.25 0.83
CA GLN A 326 -10.94 -12.63 1.25
C GLN A 326 -11.12 -13.55 0.04
N LEU A 327 -10.14 -14.41 -0.23
CA LEU A 327 -10.19 -15.40 -1.30
C LEU A 327 -10.65 -16.76 -0.76
N SER A 328 -11.46 -17.49 -1.54
CA SER A 328 -11.81 -18.89 -1.26
C SER A 328 -10.60 -19.82 -1.45
N SER A 329 -10.56 -20.97 -0.77
CA SER A 329 -9.39 -21.85 -0.84
C SER A 329 -9.20 -22.53 -2.18
N ASP A 330 -10.28 -22.67 -2.97
CA ASP A 330 -10.19 -23.13 -4.36
C ASP A 330 -9.83 -22.01 -5.37
N GLY A 331 -9.70 -20.77 -4.90
CA GLY A 331 -9.37 -19.59 -5.71
C GLY A 331 -10.47 -19.16 -6.68
N LYS A 332 -11.70 -19.67 -6.56
CA LYS A 332 -12.81 -19.39 -7.51
C LYS A 332 -13.69 -18.22 -7.10
N THR A 333 -13.76 -17.90 -5.81
CA THR A 333 -14.62 -16.84 -5.28
C THR A 333 -13.80 -15.85 -4.48
N LEU A 334 -13.99 -14.55 -4.75
CA LEU A 334 -13.37 -13.47 -3.99
C LEU A 334 -14.46 -12.62 -3.32
N ALA A 335 -14.40 -12.53 -2.00
CA ALA A 335 -15.19 -11.60 -1.22
C ALA A 335 -14.50 -10.24 -1.17
N CYS A 336 -15.28 -9.17 -1.32
CA CYS A 336 -14.81 -7.81 -1.27
C CYS A 336 -15.77 -6.91 -0.51
N PHE A 337 -15.26 -6.23 0.51
CA PHE A 337 -15.90 -5.10 1.15
C PHE A 337 -15.42 -3.81 0.49
N ASP A 338 -16.34 -3.08 -0.15
CA ASP A 338 -15.99 -1.96 -1.03
C ASP A 338 -16.10 -0.57 -0.37
N THR A 339 -15.61 0.46 -1.06
CA THR A 339 -15.67 1.87 -0.61
C THR A 339 -17.08 2.44 -0.50
N ARG A 340 -18.10 1.73 -1.01
CA ARG A 340 -19.51 2.07 -0.82
C ARG A 340 -20.13 1.29 0.34
N LEU A 341 -19.29 0.62 1.14
CA LEU A 341 -19.66 -0.17 2.31
C LEU A 341 -20.59 -1.35 1.98
N ASN A 342 -20.49 -1.86 0.75
CA ASN A 342 -21.18 -3.08 0.34
C ASN A 342 -20.26 -4.28 0.56
N LEU A 343 -20.88 -5.42 0.86
CA LEU A 343 -20.22 -6.71 0.83
C LEU A 343 -20.59 -7.42 -0.47
N ASN A 344 -19.60 -7.74 -1.28
CA ASN A 344 -19.74 -8.33 -2.60
C ASN A 344 -18.98 -9.65 -2.68
N LEU A 345 -19.51 -10.63 -3.42
CA LEU A 345 -18.81 -11.84 -3.80
C LEU A 345 -18.69 -11.89 -5.32
N TYR A 346 -17.50 -12.15 -5.83
CA TYR A 346 -17.19 -12.20 -7.26
C TYR A 346 -16.67 -13.58 -7.65
N ASP A 347 -17.05 -14.03 -8.84
CA ASP A 347 -16.39 -15.14 -9.52
C ASP A 347 -15.04 -14.65 -10.04
N VAL A 348 -13.95 -15.36 -9.68
CA VAL A 348 -12.59 -14.94 -10.01
C VAL A 348 -12.29 -15.08 -11.50
N ALA A 349 -12.86 -16.09 -12.16
CA ALA A 349 -12.58 -16.35 -13.56
C ALA A 349 -13.28 -15.35 -14.48
N THR A 350 -14.52 -14.98 -14.15
CA THR A 350 -15.38 -14.14 -15.01
C THR A 350 -15.54 -12.71 -14.51
N SER A 351 -15.13 -12.41 -13.27
CA SER A 351 -15.44 -11.16 -12.56
C SER A 351 -16.94 -10.89 -12.38
N GLU A 352 -17.80 -11.90 -12.54
CA GLU A 352 -19.24 -11.74 -12.34
C GLU A 352 -19.60 -11.64 -10.86
N LEU A 353 -20.55 -10.75 -10.54
CA LEU A 353 -21.07 -10.59 -9.19
C LEU A 353 -21.97 -11.80 -8.85
N ILE A 354 -21.52 -12.62 -7.91
CA ILE A 354 -22.24 -13.79 -7.39
C ILE A 354 -23.30 -13.36 -6.37
N PHE A 355 -22.94 -12.45 -5.47
CA PHE A 355 -23.79 -11.98 -4.39
C PHE A 355 -23.44 -10.55 -3.98
N GLN A 356 -24.43 -9.76 -3.58
CA GLN A 356 -24.22 -8.43 -3.01
C GLN A 356 -25.17 -8.17 -1.85
N LYS A 357 -24.61 -7.69 -0.75
CA LYS A 357 -25.35 -7.05 0.34
C LYS A 357 -24.97 -5.57 0.38
N LYS A 358 -25.92 -4.73 -0.04
CA LYS A 358 -25.75 -3.28 0.00
C LYS A 358 -25.81 -2.75 1.43
N GLU A 359 -25.08 -1.66 1.68
CA GLU A 359 -25.05 -0.99 2.98
C GLU A 359 -24.83 -1.98 4.13
N PHE A 360 -23.89 -2.90 3.93
CA PHE A 360 -23.60 -3.96 4.91
C PHE A 360 -23.02 -3.38 6.19
N TYR A 361 -22.34 -2.24 6.11
CA TYR A 361 -21.66 -1.62 7.25
C TYR A 361 -22.10 -0.17 7.43
N VAL A 362 -22.31 0.24 8.68
CA VAL A 362 -22.58 1.63 9.06
C VAL A 362 -21.43 2.10 9.96
N PRO A 363 -20.55 2.98 9.48
CA PRO A 363 -19.39 3.41 10.25
C PRO A 363 -19.85 4.40 11.33
N ASN A 364 -19.22 4.31 12.51
CA ASN A 364 -19.30 5.39 13.48
C ASN A 364 -18.41 6.58 13.05
N ILE A 365 -18.48 7.70 13.78
CA ILE A 365 -17.75 8.93 13.43
C ILE A 365 -16.23 8.70 13.35
N LEU A 366 -15.66 7.93 14.29
CA LEU A 366 -14.22 7.65 14.31
C LEU A 366 -13.82 6.75 13.13
N GLU A 367 -14.61 5.73 12.84
CA GLU A 367 -14.40 4.85 11.68
C GLU A 367 -14.55 5.61 10.36
N LEU A 368 -15.55 6.49 10.22
CA LEU A 368 -15.66 7.29 9.01
C LEU A 368 -14.45 8.23 8.87
N LEU A 369 -13.99 8.82 9.97
CA LEU A 369 -12.79 9.65 9.95
C LEU A 369 -11.57 8.82 9.49
N MET A 370 -11.40 7.61 9.99
CA MET A 370 -10.34 6.70 9.51
C MET A 370 -10.49 6.39 8.02
N ILE A 371 -11.69 6.04 7.55
CA ILE A 371 -11.96 5.76 6.14
C ILE A 371 -11.69 6.98 5.23
N LEU A 372 -11.95 8.19 5.70
CA LEU A 372 -11.75 9.44 4.94
C LEU A 372 -10.30 9.93 4.97
N LEU A 373 -9.57 9.71 6.07
CA LEU A 373 -8.19 10.14 6.22
C LEU A 373 -7.19 9.17 5.59
N ASP A 374 -7.60 7.92 5.37
CA ASP A 374 -6.74 6.88 4.82
C ASP A 374 -6.63 6.97 3.30
N SER A 375 -5.45 7.36 2.84
CA SER A 375 -5.05 7.26 1.43
C SER A 375 -3.96 6.24 1.18
N ASP A 376 -3.23 5.77 2.20
CA ASP A 376 -1.94 5.07 2.01
C ASP A 376 -1.54 4.08 3.14
N ALA A 377 -2.41 3.77 4.11
CA ALA A 377 -2.16 2.69 5.06
C ALA A 377 -2.72 1.36 4.54
N GLY A 378 -2.14 0.23 4.95
CA GLY A 378 -2.54 -1.11 4.49
C GLY A 378 -4.02 -1.45 4.78
N GLU A 379 -4.46 -2.64 4.34
CA GLU A 379 -5.85 -3.09 4.43
C GLU A 379 -6.48 -2.89 5.83
N ILE A 380 -7.46 -1.98 5.95
CA ILE A 380 -8.22 -1.78 7.19
C ILE A 380 -9.12 -3.01 7.42
N ARG A 381 -8.82 -3.79 8.46
CA ARG A 381 -9.60 -4.98 8.85
C ARG A 381 -10.85 -4.59 9.66
N MET A 382 -11.90 -4.21 8.95
CA MET A 382 -13.21 -3.84 9.53
C MET A 382 -14.12 -5.05 9.76
N LEU A 383 -13.96 -6.10 8.95
CA LEU A 383 -14.78 -7.30 8.99
C LEU A 383 -13.95 -8.54 9.36
N ASN A 384 -14.56 -9.46 10.09
CA ASN A 384 -14.13 -10.85 10.15
C ASN A 384 -14.79 -11.59 8.99
N MET A 385 -14.02 -12.15 8.06
CA MET A 385 -14.52 -12.84 6.87
C MET A 385 -13.88 -14.22 6.75
N GLN A 386 -14.67 -15.26 6.47
CA GLN A 386 -14.16 -16.61 6.21
C GLN A 386 -15.03 -17.37 5.22
N PHE A 387 -14.38 -18.19 4.39
CA PHE A 387 -15.02 -19.25 3.63
C PHE A 387 -15.00 -20.55 4.44
N SER A 388 -16.02 -21.39 4.27
CA SER A 388 -16.00 -22.73 4.83
C SER A 388 -14.91 -23.58 4.17
N PRO A 389 -14.36 -24.60 4.85
CA PRO A 389 -13.27 -25.42 4.31
C PRO A 389 -13.61 -26.11 2.98
N ASP A 390 -14.88 -26.43 2.77
CA ASP A 390 -15.44 -27.02 1.55
C ASP A 390 -15.87 -26.00 0.50
N ASN A 391 -15.69 -24.69 0.76
CA ASN A 391 -16.12 -23.57 -0.08
C ASN A 391 -17.63 -23.58 -0.43
N HIS A 392 -18.48 -24.17 0.42
CA HIS A 392 -19.94 -24.07 0.25
C HIS A 392 -20.54 -22.81 0.87
N TYR A 393 -19.92 -22.27 1.92
CA TYR A 393 -20.42 -21.13 2.67
C TYR A 393 -19.39 -20.01 2.76
N PHE A 394 -19.90 -18.78 2.81
CA PHE A 394 -19.12 -17.58 3.14
C PHE A 394 -19.77 -16.83 4.31
N LEU A 395 -18.96 -16.46 5.30
CA LEU A 395 -19.39 -15.75 6.49
C LEU A 395 -18.66 -14.41 6.60
N ALA A 396 -19.39 -13.36 6.97
CA ALA A 396 -18.82 -12.07 7.29
C ALA A 396 -19.53 -11.43 8.48
N ALA A 397 -18.78 -10.76 9.36
CA ALA A 397 -19.32 -9.99 10.47
C ALA A 397 -18.48 -8.76 10.79
N ARG A 398 -19.12 -7.73 11.34
CA ARG A 398 -18.45 -6.54 11.88
C ARG A 398 -17.57 -6.92 13.05
N ARG A 399 -16.30 -6.51 13.02
CA ARG A 399 -15.37 -6.72 14.12
C ARG A 399 -15.68 -5.80 15.30
N GLY A 400 -15.67 -6.33 16.53
CA GLY A 400 -15.72 -5.54 17.77
C GLY A 400 -17.05 -4.83 18.06
N ALA A 401 -18.17 -5.54 17.91
CA ALA A 401 -19.54 -5.00 17.89
C ALA A 401 -20.12 -4.47 19.23
N ASP A 402 -19.37 -3.73 20.05
CA ASP A 402 -19.86 -3.06 21.28
C ASP A 402 -19.67 -1.54 21.27
N ARG A 403 -20.06 -0.88 20.17
CA ARG A 403 -20.31 0.56 20.20
C ARG A 403 -21.70 0.79 19.66
N VAL A 404 -22.56 1.46 20.45
CA VAL A 404 -23.79 2.06 19.93
C VAL A 404 -23.40 2.87 18.71
N VAL A 405 -23.82 2.40 17.53
CA VAL A 405 -23.52 3.08 16.28
C VAL A 405 -24.47 4.26 16.22
N VAL A 406 -23.96 5.45 16.52
CA VAL A 406 -24.71 6.70 16.35
C VAL A 406 -24.46 7.19 14.93
N ARG A 407 -25.53 7.33 14.16
CA ARG A 407 -25.51 7.90 12.81
C ARG A 407 -25.18 9.39 12.87
N PHE A 408 -24.83 9.98 11.73
CA PHE A 408 -24.51 11.42 11.61
C PHE A 408 -25.65 12.35 12.04
N ASP A 409 -26.89 11.90 11.93
CA ASP A 409 -28.09 12.61 12.38
C ASP A 409 -28.36 12.44 13.89
N GLY A 410 -27.48 11.76 14.63
CA GLY A 410 -27.65 11.46 16.05
C GLY A 410 -28.57 10.27 16.34
N ALA A 411 -29.12 9.60 15.32
CA ALA A 411 -30.01 8.47 15.51
C ALA A 411 -29.24 7.17 15.83
N PRO A 412 -29.76 6.29 16.70
CA PRO A 412 -29.21 4.95 16.90
C PRO A 412 -29.35 4.09 15.63
N ALA A 413 -28.26 3.43 15.19
CA ALA A 413 -28.27 2.53 14.04
C ALA A 413 -28.55 1.05 14.39
N GLY A 414 -29.10 0.78 15.58
CA GLY A 414 -29.31 -0.57 16.11
C GLY A 414 -28.20 -1.05 17.06
N ASP A 415 -28.18 -2.34 17.38
CA ASP A 415 -27.22 -2.97 18.29
C ASP A 415 -25.79 -3.12 17.72
N GLY A 416 -25.54 -2.63 16.49
CA GLY A 416 -24.25 -2.65 15.83
C GLY A 416 -23.79 -4.04 15.36
N LYS A 417 -24.51 -5.12 15.68
CA LYS A 417 -24.13 -6.50 15.38
C LYS A 417 -24.56 -6.90 13.98
N VAL A 418 -23.71 -6.61 13.01
CA VAL A 418 -23.95 -7.01 11.62
C VAL A 418 -23.15 -8.27 11.29
N ALA A 419 -23.86 -9.32 10.90
CA ALA A 419 -23.28 -10.57 10.40
C ALA A 419 -24.16 -11.17 9.32
N ILE A 420 -23.55 -11.89 8.39
CA ILE A 420 -24.22 -12.59 7.29
C ILE A 420 -23.53 -13.91 6.99
N GLY A 421 -24.33 -14.93 6.69
CA GLY A 421 -23.87 -16.12 6.00
C GLY A 421 -24.43 -16.15 4.58
N VAL A 422 -23.67 -16.70 3.64
CA VAL A 422 -24.04 -16.85 2.24
C VAL A 422 -23.78 -18.28 1.83
N ASP A 423 -24.77 -18.94 1.25
CA ASP A 423 -24.62 -20.21 0.55
C ASP A 423 -24.17 -19.91 -0.88
N LEU A 424 -22.97 -20.36 -1.24
CA LEU A 424 -22.35 -20.09 -2.54
C LEU A 424 -22.97 -20.90 -3.67
N THR A 425 -23.62 -22.02 -3.35
CA THR A 425 -24.33 -22.86 -4.32
C THR A 425 -25.64 -22.19 -4.73
N THR A 426 -26.42 -21.77 -3.74
CA THR A 426 -27.72 -21.12 -3.98
C THR A 426 -27.62 -19.61 -4.21
N ARG A 427 -26.45 -19.02 -3.93
CA ARG A 427 -26.14 -17.57 -4.00
C ARG A 427 -27.09 -16.73 -3.13
N LYS A 428 -27.53 -17.29 -2.01
CA LYS A 428 -28.52 -16.66 -1.11
C LYS A 428 -27.96 -16.51 0.30
N SER A 429 -28.47 -15.50 1.00
CA SER A 429 -28.16 -15.29 2.41
C SER A 429 -28.79 -16.38 3.29
N ILE A 430 -28.05 -16.79 4.30
CA ILE A 430 -28.47 -17.73 5.34
C ILE A 430 -28.83 -16.95 6.60
N SER A 431 -29.91 -17.36 7.26
CA SER A 431 -30.27 -16.82 8.57
C SER A 431 -29.33 -17.37 9.64
N LEU A 432 -28.62 -16.49 10.35
CA LEU A 432 -27.74 -16.86 11.45
C LEU A 432 -28.54 -16.85 12.76
N GLY A 433 -28.70 -18.02 13.37
CA GLY A 433 -29.43 -18.20 14.63
C GLY A 433 -28.58 -18.00 15.87
N GLY A 434 -29.26 -17.98 17.03
CA GLY A 434 -28.64 -18.03 18.35
C GLY A 434 -27.59 -16.94 18.57
N ASP A 435 -26.43 -17.37 19.07
CA ASP A 435 -25.32 -16.48 19.45
C ASP A 435 -24.34 -16.19 18.31
N LEU A 436 -24.54 -16.74 17.10
CA LEU A 436 -23.53 -16.68 16.02
C LEU A 436 -23.12 -15.26 15.66
N LYS A 437 -24.05 -14.30 15.66
CA LYS A 437 -23.71 -12.91 15.34
C LYS A 437 -22.70 -12.33 16.33
N SER A 438 -22.85 -12.61 17.62
CA SER A 438 -21.89 -12.18 18.65
C SER A 438 -20.55 -12.89 18.51
N VAL A 439 -20.56 -14.21 18.31
CA VAL A 439 -19.34 -15.03 18.16
C VAL A 439 -18.54 -14.61 16.93
N MET A 440 -19.22 -14.37 15.80
CA MET A 440 -18.57 -13.93 14.56
C MET A 440 -18.05 -12.50 14.61
N SER A 441 -18.58 -11.67 15.52
CA SER A 441 -18.08 -10.31 15.75
C SER A 441 -16.77 -10.30 16.53
N GLY A 442 -16.49 -11.36 17.30
CA GLY A 442 -15.16 -11.71 17.81
C GLY A 442 -14.34 -12.47 16.76
N GLY A 443 -13.13 -12.93 17.11
CA GLY A 443 -12.38 -13.82 16.24
C GLY A 443 -13.07 -15.18 16.11
N PHE A 444 -13.23 -15.72 14.90
CA PHE A 444 -13.86 -17.02 14.67
C PHE A 444 -13.21 -17.80 13.52
N THR A 445 -13.44 -19.11 13.48
CA THR A 445 -13.14 -19.99 12.35
C THR A 445 -14.17 -21.12 12.24
N PHE A 446 -14.33 -21.68 11.04
CA PHE A 446 -15.10 -22.93 10.90
C PHE A 446 -14.38 -24.08 11.61
N TYR A 447 -15.09 -24.80 12.48
CA TYR A 447 -14.64 -26.07 13.08
C TYR A 447 -14.97 -27.25 12.16
N SER A 448 -16.14 -27.19 11.51
CA SER A 448 -16.59 -28.08 10.44
C SER A 448 -17.55 -27.31 9.53
N PRO A 449 -18.03 -27.87 8.40
CA PRO A 449 -19.08 -27.24 7.61
C PRO A 449 -20.38 -26.94 8.37
N THR A 450 -20.58 -27.55 9.54
CA THR A 450 -21.79 -27.44 10.38
C THR A 450 -21.52 -26.87 11.77
N ALA A 451 -20.31 -26.38 12.04
CA ALA A 451 -19.96 -25.83 13.35
C ALA A 451 -18.89 -24.74 13.25
N ILE A 452 -19.03 -23.73 14.11
CA ILE A 452 -18.11 -22.58 14.22
C ILE A 452 -17.51 -22.59 15.62
N ILE A 453 -16.20 -22.34 15.70
CA ILE A 453 -15.52 -22.03 16.93
C ILE A 453 -15.15 -20.54 16.93
N GLY A 454 -15.38 -19.84 18.04
CA GLY A 454 -15.01 -18.44 18.11
C GLY A 454 -15.13 -17.82 19.51
N GLU A 455 -14.59 -16.62 19.59
CA GLU A 455 -14.64 -15.77 20.77
C GLU A 455 -16.01 -15.09 20.88
N TYR A 456 -16.66 -15.24 22.04
CA TYR A 456 -17.79 -14.40 22.37
C TYR A 456 -17.27 -13.09 22.95
N PHE A 457 -17.09 -12.09 22.09
CA PHE A 457 -16.38 -10.84 22.40
C PHE A 457 -16.86 -10.13 23.68
N GLU A 458 -18.16 -10.12 23.98
CA GLU A 458 -18.73 -9.45 25.16
C GLU A 458 -18.45 -10.21 26.47
N ASN A 459 -18.20 -11.52 26.39
CA ASN A 459 -17.94 -12.38 27.53
C ASN A 459 -17.19 -13.63 27.10
N THR A 460 -15.88 -13.65 27.30
CA THR A 460 -14.99 -14.76 26.90
C THR A 460 -15.33 -16.10 27.53
N ASP A 461 -16.10 -16.15 28.62
CA ASP A 461 -16.56 -17.40 29.24
C ASP A 461 -17.67 -18.08 28.41
N ARG A 462 -18.29 -17.34 27.49
CA ARG A 462 -19.23 -17.84 26.49
C ARG A 462 -18.55 -18.17 25.16
N SER A 463 -17.23 -18.03 25.04
CA SER A 463 -16.51 -18.50 23.86
C SER A 463 -16.64 -20.03 23.74
N GLY A 464 -16.55 -20.55 22.52
CA GLY A 464 -16.66 -22.00 22.31
C GLY A 464 -17.10 -22.40 20.91
N ILE A 465 -17.67 -23.60 20.82
CA ILE A 465 -18.19 -24.23 19.61
C ILE A 465 -19.71 -24.08 19.56
N TYR A 466 -20.20 -23.67 18.40
CA TYR A 466 -21.59 -23.42 18.09
C TYR A 466 -22.00 -24.16 16.82
N THR A 467 -23.24 -24.65 16.77
CA THR A 467 -23.78 -25.20 15.52
C THR A 467 -23.95 -24.11 14.48
N PHE A 468 -23.74 -24.45 13.22
CA PHE A 468 -24.00 -23.59 12.08
C PHE A 468 -25.06 -24.25 11.18
N PRO A 469 -26.13 -23.53 10.78
CA PRO A 469 -26.39 -22.09 11.00
C PRO A 469 -27.24 -21.73 12.24
N GLU A 470 -27.70 -22.69 13.05
CA GLU A 470 -28.68 -22.43 14.12
C GLU A 470 -28.10 -21.66 15.32
N GLY A 471 -26.78 -21.70 15.51
CA GLY A 471 -26.10 -21.01 16.61
C GLY A 471 -26.38 -21.57 17.99
N LYS A 472 -26.67 -22.88 18.07
CA LYS A 472 -26.83 -23.56 19.36
C LYS A 472 -25.45 -23.82 19.96
N LYS A 473 -25.33 -23.58 21.26
CA LYS A 473 -24.11 -23.87 22.03
C LYS A 473 -23.87 -25.38 22.02
N VAL A 474 -22.73 -25.81 21.49
CA VAL A 474 -22.29 -27.21 21.56
C VAL A 474 -21.40 -27.38 22.78
N GLU A 475 -20.38 -26.53 22.90
CA GLU A 475 -19.36 -26.65 23.92
C GLU A 475 -18.76 -25.27 24.23
N LEU A 476 -18.62 -24.93 25.51
CA LEU A 476 -18.09 -23.64 25.93
C LEU A 476 -16.77 -23.81 26.68
N PHE A 477 -15.84 -22.88 26.42
CA PHE A 477 -14.58 -22.79 27.12
C PHE A 477 -14.00 -21.38 26.98
N LYS A 478 -13.33 -20.93 28.04
CA LYS A 478 -12.79 -19.59 28.09
C LYS A 478 -11.62 -19.44 27.12
N MET A 479 -11.77 -18.54 26.17
CA MET A 479 -10.69 -18.12 25.28
C MET A 479 -10.91 -16.69 24.80
N ALA A 480 -9.81 -16.00 24.56
CA ALA A 480 -9.75 -14.67 23.99
C ALA A 480 -8.66 -14.67 22.92
N GLY A 481 -8.95 -14.05 21.79
CA GLY A 481 -8.04 -14.05 20.64
C GLY A 481 -8.63 -13.27 19.47
N ARG A 482 -7.76 -12.71 18.64
CA ARG A 482 -8.20 -11.89 17.50
C ARG A 482 -8.36 -12.72 16.23
N GLU A 483 -7.47 -13.69 16.04
CA GLU A 483 -7.44 -14.54 14.84
C GLU A 483 -7.44 -16.00 15.24
N PHE A 484 -8.25 -16.78 14.52
CA PHE A 484 -8.40 -18.21 14.72
C PHE A 484 -8.15 -18.94 13.41
N SER A 485 -7.41 -20.04 13.47
CA SER A 485 -7.20 -20.93 12.34
C SER A 485 -7.22 -22.38 12.79
N MET A 486 -8.10 -23.19 12.21
CA MET A 486 -8.10 -24.64 12.46
C MET A 486 -6.85 -25.30 11.88
N ALA A 487 -6.35 -26.31 12.58
CA ALA A 487 -5.39 -27.26 12.02
C ALA A 487 -6.03 -28.03 10.86
N GLN A 488 -5.24 -28.40 9.85
CA GLN A 488 -5.75 -29.18 8.71
C GLN A 488 -6.02 -30.65 9.09
N GLN A 489 -5.36 -31.14 10.15
CA GLN A 489 -5.59 -32.46 10.71
C GLN A 489 -5.50 -32.39 12.24
N GLY A 490 -6.40 -33.10 12.92
CA GLY A 490 -6.50 -33.14 14.38
C GLY A 490 -7.47 -32.09 14.93
N ASP A 491 -7.89 -32.28 16.19
CA ASP A 491 -8.84 -31.38 16.87
C ASP A 491 -8.09 -30.23 17.57
N TYR A 492 -7.27 -29.53 16.78
CA TYR A 492 -6.46 -28.39 17.23
C TYR A 492 -6.85 -27.12 16.48
N PHE A 493 -6.73 -25.99 17.15
CA PHE A 493 -6.76 -24.69 16.50
C PHE A 493 -5.69 -23.77 17.06
N VAL A 494 -5.25 -22.85 16.22
CA VAL A 494 -4.30 -21.81 16.61
C VAL A 494 -5.06 -20.52 16.87
N VAL A 495 -4.74 -19.87 17.99
CA VAL A 495 -5.26 -18.56 18.39
C VAL A 495 -4.13 -17.55 18.41
N ARG A 496 -4.38 -16.36 17.85
CA ARG A 496 -3.41 -15.26 17.81
C ARG A 496 -4.06 -13.94 18.25
N PRO A 497 -3.46 -13.21 19.21
CA PRO A 497 -2.62 -13.76 20.28
C PRO A 497 -3.44 -14.58 21.29
N ILE A 498 -2.78 -15.29 22.21
CA ILE A 498 -3.44 -15.98 23.32
C ILE A 498 -2.58 -15.95 24.59
N SER A 499 -3.18 -15.54 25.71
CA SER A 499 -2.46 -15.31 26.97
C SER A 499 -1.23 -14.41 26.75
N ASP A 500 -0.04 -14.83 27.17
CA ASP A 500 1.21 -14.09 27.03
C ASP A 500 2.01 -14.45 25.76
N TYR A 501 1.38 -15.18 24.82
CA TYR A 501 2.03 -15.69 23.61
C TYR A 501 1.48 -15.03 22.33
N PRO A 502 2.36 -14.66 21.38
CA PRO A 502 1.93 -14.21 20.05
C PRO A 502 1.03 -15.19 19.31
N ALA A 503 1.21 -16.49 19.53
CA ALA A 503 0.33 -17.54 19.03
C ALA A 503 0.32 -18.73 19.99
N GLY A 504 -0.77 -19.49 20.00
CA GLY A 504 -0.84 -20.71 20.78
C GLY A 504 -1.75 -21.76 20.17
N VAL A 505 -1.42 -23.02 20.40
CA VAL A 505 -2.17 -24.19 19.95
C VAL A 505 -3.06 -24.65 21.09
N TYR A 506 -4.35 -24.69 20.82
CA TYR A 506 -5.38 -25.15 21.74
C TYR A 506 -5.89 -26.51 21.29
N ASP A 507 -5.98 -27.44 22.24
CA ASP A 507 -6.57 -28.76 22.04
C ASP A 507 -8.05 -28.70 22.42
N VAL A 508 -8.92 -28.91 21.43
CA VAL A 508 -10.37 -28.81 21.61
C VAL A 508 -10.86 -29.88 22.58
N LYS A 509 -10.37 -31.12 22.47
CA LYS A 509 -10.78 -32.24 23.30
C LYS A 509 -10.29 -32.09 24.74
N ALA A 510 -9.03 -31.69 24.90
CA ALA A 510 -8.44 -31.48 26.23
C ALA A 510 -8.85 -30.15 26.88
N LYS A 511 -9.50 -29.25 26.12
CA LYS A 511 -9.97 -27.92 26.55
C LYS A 511 -8.89 -27.09 27.23
N ARG A 512 -7.69 -27.09 26.65
CA ARG A 512 -6.56 -26.35 27.19
C ARG A 512 -5.58 -25.95 26.11
N LEU A 513 -4.82 -24.90 26.40
CA LEU A 513 -3.61 -24.57 25.67
C LEU A 513 -2.59 -25.70 25.86
N VAL A 514 -2.13 -26.29 24.75
CA VAL A 514 -1.10 -27.33 24.76
C VAL A 514 0.27 -26.80 24.35
N LEU A 515 0.32 -25.67 23.63
CA LEU A 515 1.55 -25.01 23.25
C LEU A 515 1.36 -23.48 23.18
N GLY A 516 2.25 -22.73 23.82
CA GLY A 516 2.43 -21.30 23.58
C GLY A 516 3.68 -21.06 22.74
N ASN A 517 3.54 -20.39 21.60
CA ASN A 517 4.66 -20.11 20.70
C ASN A 517 5.14 -18.67 20.86
N LYS A 518 6.46 -18.47 20.79
CA LYS A 518 7.09 -17.16 20.95
C LYS A 518 7.10 -16.31 19.67
N GLN A 519 6.64 -16.88 18.54
CA GLN A 519 6.42 -16.18 17.28
C GLN A 519 4.96 -16.36 16.84
N ALA A 520 4.45 -15.42 16.05
CA ALA A 520 3.07 -15.47 15.56
C ALA A 520 2.84 -16.56 14.49
N ALA A 521 3.87 -16.82 13.67
CA ALA A 521 3.82 -17.85 12.64
C ALA A 521 4.00 -19.24 13.27
N ILE A 522 2.91 -19.99 13.26
CA ILE A 522 2.82 -21.40 13.62
C ILE A 522 1.63 -22.02 12.88
N ASP A 523 1.76 -23.28 12.49
CA ASP A 523 0.61 -24.10 12.07
C ASP A 523 0.78 -25.55 12.56
N VAL A 524 -0.31 -26.30 12.59
CA VAL A 524 -0.37 -27.66 13.17
C VAL A 524 -0.99 -28.64 12.19
N TYR A 525 -0.43 -29.84 12.14
CA TYR A 525 -0.94 -30.98 11.38
C TYR A 525 -0.80 -32.27 12.20
N GLY A 526 -1.92 -32.79 12.71
CA GLY A 526 -1.94 -33.97 13.56
C GLY A 526 -1.11 -33.74 14.84
N ASN A 527 -0.13 -34.62 15.09
CA ASN A 527 0.79 -34.47 16.22
C ASN A 527 2.07 -33.69 15.89
N THR A 528 2.11 -32.99 14.76
CA THR A 528 3.28 -32.19 14.35
C THR A 528 2.90 -30.73 14.21
N PHE A 529 3.83 -29.83 14.54
CA PHE A 529 3.66 -28.41 14.27
C PHE A 529 4.90 -27.82 13.62
N VAL A 530 4.71 -26.73 12.90
CA VAL A 530 5.80 -25.97 12.31
C VAL A 530 5.83 -24.58 12.90
N ALA A 531 7.02 -24.09 13.22
CA ALA A 531 7.20 -22.74 13.74
C ALA A 531 8.55 -22.17 13.33
N GLU A 532 8.60 -20.85 13.14
CA GLU A 532 9.86 -20.14 12.94
C GLU A 532 10.65 -20.04 14.26
N ARG A 533 11.95 -20.31 14.17
CA ARG A 533 12.91 -20.10 15.26
C ARG A 533 13.38 -18.66 15.29
N LYS A 534 13.90 -18.22 16.44
CA LYS A 534 14.41 -16.84 16.61
C LYS A 534 15.54 -16.45 15.65
N ASN A 535 16.32 -17.43 15.17
CA ASN A 535 17.40 -17.21 14.20
C ASN A 535 16.90 -17.21 12.74
N GLY A 536 15.60 -17.36 12.50
CA GLY A 536 14.99 -17.37 11.18
C GLY A 536 14.93 -18.74 10.51
N GLU A 537 15.37 -19.81 11.17
CA GLU A 537 15.20 -21.18 10.65
C GLU A 537 13.75 -21.65 10.83
N LEU A 538 13.32 -22.55 9.95
CA LEU A 538 12.02 -23.20 10.06
C LEU A 538 12.20 -24.58 10.68
N GLY A 539 11.53 -24.83 11.80
CA GLY A 539 11.55 -26.12 12.48
C GLY A 539 10.22 -26.85 12.34
N LEU A 540 10.29 -28.15 12.04
CA LEU A 540 9.19 -29.09 12.19
C LEU A 540 9.38 -29.82 13.53
N TYR A 541 8.34 -29.87 14.34
CA TYR A 541 8.40 -30.35 15.71
C TYR A 541 7.30 -31.38 15.97
N ASP A 542 7.57 -32.26 16.93
CA ASP A 542 6.54 -33.11 17.53
C ASP A 542 5.81 -32.33 18.63
N LEU A 543 4.48 -32.31 18.58
CA LEU A 543 3.62 -31.47 19.44
C LEU A 543 3.60 -31.96 20.90
N THR A 544 3.72 -33.28 21.13
CA THR A 544 3.65 -33.86 22.49
C THR A 544 4.96 -33.70 23.24
N THR A 545 6.10 -33.87 22.57
CA THR A 545 7.43 -33.76 23.17
C THR A 545 8.06 -32.39 23.03
N ASN A 546 7.54 -31.55 22.12
CA ASN A 546 8.11 -30.26 21.74
C ASN A 546 9.58 -30.37 21.26
N LYS A 547 9.97 -31.53 20.74
CA LYS A 547 11.31 -31.76 20.19
C LYS A 547 11.32 -31.52 18.68
N PRO A 548 12.39 -30.89 18.14
CA PRO A 548 12.52 -30.73 16.69
C PRO A 548 12.70 -32.09 16.04
N LEU A 549 11.87 -32.38 15.04
CA LEU A 549 12.02 -33.52 14.15
C LEU A 549 13.06 -33.21 13.08
N THR A 550 13.02 -31.99 12.55
CA THR A 550 13.94 -31.50 11.51
C THR A 550 13.89 -29.99 11.46
N ILE A 551 15.00 -29.38 11.05
CA ILE A 551 15.18 -27.93 10.98
C ILE A 551 15.88 -27.63 9.66
N ILE A 552 15.37 -26.63 8.94
CA ILE A 552 15.98 -26.16 7.70
C ILE A 552 16.17 -24.65 7.73
N SER A 553 17.10 -24.18 6.91
CA SER A 553 17.24 -22.78 6.57
C SER A 553 16.44 -22.49 5.30
N LEU A 554 15.58 -21.47 5.34
CA LEU A 554 14.90 -20.96 4.15
C LEU A 554 15.88 -20.18 3.26
N PRO A 555 15.65 -20.12 1.94
CA PRO A 555 16.55 -19.46 1.01
C PRO A 555 16.50 -17.92 1.18
N SER A 556 17.34 -17.24 0.42
CA SER A 556 17.43 -15.78 0.39
C SER A 556 16.17 -15.11 -0.18
N ASN A 557 15.75 -14.00 0.43
CA ASN A 557 14.57 -13.25 0.00
C ASN A 557 14.90 -11.94 -0.71
N SER A 558 13.98 -11.43 -1.52
CA SER A 558 13.93 -10.00 -1.85
C SER A 558 13.59 -9.20 -0.59
N LEU A 559 14.29 -8.09 -0.32
CA LEU A 559 13.96 -7.18 0.77
C LEU A 559 12.56 -6.61 0.56
N GLY A 560 11.76 -6.67 1.60
CA GLY A 560 10.51 -5.93 1.72
C GLY A 560 10.77 -4.43 1.84
N ARG A 561 9.81 -3.73 2.46
CA ARG A 561 9.97 -2.32 2.80
C ARG A 561 10.84 -2.21 4.05
N LEU A 562 11.94 -1.46 3.95
CA LEU A 562 12.83 -1.21 5.08
C LEU A 562 12.24 -0.10 5.98
N HIS A 563 12.25 -0.30 7.30
CA HIS A 563 12.01 0.78 8.26
C HIS A 563 13.26 1.64 8.47
N VAL A 564 14.42 0.99 8.46
CA VAL A 564 15.70 1.62 8.70
C VAL A 564 16.71 1.03 7.75
N ALA A 565 17.50 1.87 7.11
CA ALA A 565 18.72 1.44 6.42
C ALA A 565 19.72 2.59 6.45
N GLN A 566 20.96 2.29 6.86
CA GLN A 566 22.03 3.28 6.91
C GLN A 566 23.35 2.63 6.56
N VAL A 567 24.19 3.35 5.82
CA VAL A 567 25.59 2.98 5.60
C VAL A 567 26.52 3.82 6.48
N SER A 568 27.58 3.21 7.00
CA SER A 568 28.59 3.91 7.79
C SER A 568 29.34 4.95 6.93
N PRO A 569 29.84 6.05 7.53
CA PRO A 569 30.56 7.09 6.78
C PRO A 569 31.77 6.59 6.00
N ASP A 570 32.44 5.55 6.49
CA ASP A 570 33.58 4.90 5.85
C ASP A 570 33.20 3.81 4.83
N LEU A 571 31.89 3.62 4.60
CA LEU A 571 31.32 2.62 3.69
C LEU A 571 31.70 1.17 4.00
N LYS A 572 32.13 0.88 5.23
CA LYS A 572 32.46 -0.49 5.66
C LYS A 572 31.26 -1.25 6.19
N TRP A 573 30.26 -0.58 6.73
CA TRP A 573 29.15 -1.23 7.41
C TRP A 573 27.82 -0.78 6.86
N LEU A 574 26.91 -1.73 6.66
CA LEU A 574 25.50 -1.48 6.36
C LEU A 574 24.68 -2.03 7.52
N VAL A 575 23.75 -1.23 8.03
CA VAL A 575 22.71 -1.67 8.96
C VAL A 575 21.36 -1.51 8.28
N ALA A 576 20.51 -2.53 8.33
CA ALA A 576 19.16 -2.47 7.80
C ALA A 576 18.16 -3.23 8.67
N SER A 577 16.93 -2.74 8.73
CA SER A 577 15.81 -3.38 9.40
C SER A 577 14.57 -3.33 8.53
N GLU A 578 13.94 -4.50 8.38
CA GLU A 578 12.55 -4.65 8.00
C GLU A 578 11.65 -4.54 9.25
N ARG A 579 10.38 -4.90 9.11
CA ARG A 579 9.39 -4.86 10.21
C ARG A 579 9.84 -5.63 11.44
N ASN A 580 10.26 -6.88 11.24
CA ASN A 580 10.49 -7.83 12.34
C ASN A 580 11.93 -8.34 12.45
N ARG A 581 12.75 -8.12 11.43
CA ARG A 581 14.14 -8.59 11.36
C ARG A 581 15.06 -7.47 10.90
N GLY A 582 16.25 -7.44 11.48
CA GLY A 582 17.31 -6.53 11.09
C GLY A 582 18.66 -7.24 11.06
N ALA A 583 19.62 -6.59 10.41
CA ALA A 583 20.95 -7.14 10.23
C ALA A 583 21.99 -6.05 10.02
N VAL A 584 23.24 -6.44 10.24
CA VAL A 584 24.43 -5.63 9.97
C VAL A 584 25.38 -6.43 9.11
N TRP A 585 25.91 -5.82 8.05
CA TRP A 585 26.88 -6.43 7.15
C TRP A 585 28.15 -5.60 7.07
N ASP A 586 29.26 -6.32 6.93
CA ASP A 586 30.52 -5.78 6.43
C ASP A 586 30.45 -5.68 4.90
N LEU A 587 30.46 -4.46 4.38
CA LEU A 587 30.39 -4.17 2.94
C LEU A 587 31.70 -4.47 2.19
N THR A 588 32.82 -4.69 2.89
CA THR A 588 34.10 -5.06 2.27
C THR A 588 34.12 -6.54 1.88
N SER A 589 33.53 -7.39 2.72
CA SER A 589 33.44 -8.84 2.50
C SER A 589 32.06 -9.30 2.05
N GLY A 590 31.04 -8.44 2.17
CA GLY A 590 29.62 -8.79 2.00
C GLY A 590 29.05 -9.61 3.16
N SER A 591 29.85 -9.90 4.19
CA SER A 591 29.49 -10.86 5.25
C SER A 591 28.56 -10.25 6.29
N ARG A 592 27.47 -10.95 6.63
CA ARG A 592 26.57 -10.55 7.72
C ARG A 592 27.21 -10.84 9.07
N VAL A 593 27.23 -9.83 9.93
CA VAL A 593 27.85 -9.88 11.26
C VAL A 593 26.81 -9.91 12.37
N PHE A 594 25.64 -9.30 12.16
CA PHE A 594 24.49 -9.44 13.05
C PHE A 594 23.24 -9.89 12.30
N HIS A 595 22.49 -10.81 12.90
CA HIS A 595 21.11 -11.13 12.54
C HIS A 595 20.25 -11.03 13.80
N ILE A 596 19.38 -10.03 13.84
CA ILE A 596 18.73 -9.55 15.05
C ILE A 596 17.25 -9.22 14.78
N ARG A 597 16.51 -8.93 15.84
CA ARG A 597 15.13 -8.44 15.73
C ARG A 597 15.08 -7.08 15.03
N GLY A 598 13.91 -6.74 14.47
CA GLY A 598 13.68 -5.44 13.85
C GLY A 598 13.85 -4.27 14.83
N PHE A 599 14.32 -3.14 14.32
CA PHE A 599 14.56 -1.89 15.04
C PHE A 599 14.03 -0.71 14.22
N ARG A 600 13.63 0.37 14.91
CA ARG A 600 12.93 1.53 14.33
C ARG A 600 13.84 2.71 14.01
N GLY A 601 15.07 2.70 14.50
CA GLY A 601 16.12 3.64 14.13
C GLY A 601 17.50 3.03 14.32
N ALA A 602 18.50 3.59 13.64
CA ALA A 602 19.89 3.22 13.80
C ALA A 602 20.81 4.43 13.57
N HIS A 603 22.01 4.37 14.12
CA HIS A 603 23.07 5.36 13.91
C HIS A 603 24.45 4.75 14.12
N PHE A 604 25.36 5.00 13.18
CA PHE A 604 26.78 4.74 13.37
C PHE A 604 27.43 5.88 14.17
N GLY A 605 27.78 5.60 15.42
CA GLY A 605 28.50 6.51 16.29
C GLY A 605 29.95 6.73 15.84
N SER A 606 30.53 7.84 16.28
CA SER A 606 31.93 8.17 16.01
C SER A 606 32.93 7.18 16.63
N ASP A 607 32.47 6.38 17.60
CA ASP A 607 33.22 5.30 18.25
C ASP A 607 33.18 3.97 17.45
N GLY A 608 32.55 3.96 16.27
CA GLY A 608 32.42 2.78 15.42
C GLY A 608 31.28 1.82 15.83
N ASN A 609 30.51 2.16 16.86
CA ASN A 609 29.38 1.36 17.32
C ASN A 609 28.08 1.78 16.62
N ILE A 610 27.08 0.89 16.66
CA ILE A 610 25.75 1.16 16.14
C ILE A 610 24.79 1.32 17.31
N TYR A 611 24.05 2.43 17.35
CA TYR A 611 23.00 2.69 18.33
C TYR A 611 21.65 2.55 17.67
N ALA A 612 20.85 1.58 18.10
CA ALA A 612 19.57 1.25 17.46
C ALA A 612 18.40 1.18 18.45
N ASP A 613 17.27 1.77 18.05
CA ASP A 613 16.01 1.80 18.79
C ASP A 613 15.24 0.51 18.58
N PHE A 614 15.25 -0.33 19.60
CA PHE A 614 14.51 -1.56 19.58
C PHE A 614 13.16 -1.43 20.29
N PRO A 615 12.05 -1.81 19.64
CA PRO A 615 10.72 -1.88 20.25
C PRO A 615 10.70 -2.69 21.55
N LYS A 616 9.65 -2.50 22.36
CA LYS A 616 9.36 -3.41 23.47
C LYS A 616 9.17 -4.84 22.94
N TYR A 617 9.65 -5.84 23.67
CA TYR A 617 9.46 -7.25 23.31
C TYR A 617 9.37 -8.13 24.56
N GLY A 618 8.22 -8.79 24.74
CA GLY A 618 7.91 -9.51 25.98
C GLY A 618 8.07 -8.61 27.20
N ASN A 619 8.92 -9.04 28.15
CA ASN A 619 9.23 -8.26 29.36
C ASN A 619 10.38 -7.24 29.17
N THR A 620 10.97 -7.16 27.97
CA THR A 620 12.04 -6.20 27.68
C THR A 620 11.40 -4.90 27.22
N GLU A 621 11.66 -3.81 27.95
CA GLU A 621 11.18 -2.48 27.58
C GLU A 621 11.81 -2.01 26.25
N ARG A 622 11.21 -1.00 25.62
CA ARG A 622 11.79 -0.35 24.45
C ARG A 622 13.11 0.31 24.85
N THR A 623 14.19 0.09 24.09
CA THR A 623 15.54 0.50 24.51
C THR A 623 16.40 0.85 23.30
N ILE A 624 17.26 1.85 23.45
CA ILE A 624 18.42 2.04 22.56
C ILE A 624 19.47 1.00 22.93
N ALA A 625 19.81 0.08 22.03
CA ALA A 625 20.91 -0.86 22.24
C ALA A 625 22.16 -0.43 21.44
N ARG A 626 23.33 -0.73 22.00
CA ARG A 626 24.63 -0.48 21.39
C ARG A 626 25.20 -1.78 20.84
N MET A 627 25.31 -1.87 19.52
CA MET A 627 25.90 -3.01 18.82
C MET A 627 27.33 -2.67 18.40
N MET A 628 28.24 -3.62 18.56
CA MET A 628 29.68 -3.47 18.26
C MET A 628 30.06 -4.44 17.14
N PRO A 629 29.98 -4.04 15.85
CA PRO A 629 30.16 -4.96 14.73
C PRO A 629 31.50 -5.68 14.74
N ALA A 630 32.59 -4.96 15.02
CA ALA A 630 33.92 -5.57 15.07
C ALA A 630 34.09 -6.61 16.19
N ALA A 631 33.41 -6.43 17.33
CA ALA A 631 33.45 -7.35 18.46
C ALA A 631 32.35 -8.41 18.43
N GLN A 632 31.37 -8.28 17.52
CA GLN A 632 30.15 -9.09 17.46
C GLN A 632 29.36 -9.13 18.78
N ASP A 633 29.38 -8.03 19.53
CA ASP A 633 28.73 -7.92 20.84
C ASP A 633 27.61 -6.88 20.84
N VAL A 634 26.64 -7.04 21.74
CA VAL A 634 25.51 -6.14 21.94
C VAL A 634 25.34 -5.82 23.41
N ALA A 635 25.38 -4.53 23.74
CA ALA A 635 25.12 -4.02 25.07
C ALA A 635 23.78 -3.29 25.12
N GLU A 636 23.06 -3.44 26.23
CA GLU A 636 21.88 -2.63 26.50
C GLU A 636 22.28 -1.17 26.77
N GLY A 637 21.54 -0.21 26.21
CA GLY A 637 21.69 1.22 26.50
C GLY A 637 20.56 1.71 27.40
N PHE A 638 19.97 2.86 27.09
CA PHE A 638 18.92 3.46 27.90
C PHE A 638 17.51 3.16 27.39
N LYS A 639 16.57 3.12 28.35
CA LYS A 639 15.16 2.81 28.10
C LYS A 639 14.42 3.99 27.48
N LEU A 640 13.44 3.66 26.64
CA LEU A 640 12.57 4.59 25.95
C LEU A 640 11.10 4.35 26.34
N PRO A 641 10.25 5.39 26.31
CA PRO A 641 8.81 5.23 26.37
C PRO A 641 8.29 4.32 25.24
N GLU A 642 7.20 3.59 25.47
CA GLU A 642 6.64 2.68 24.46
C GLU A 642 6.16 3.44 23.20
N ARG A 643 5.49 4.58 23.40
CA ARG A 643 4.90 5.43 22.35
C ARG A 643 5.45 6.86 22.37
N GLY A 644 5.24 7.60 21.28
CA GLY A 644 5.58 9.02 21.20
C GLY A 644 7.08 9.30 21.17
N VAL A 645 7.89 8.36 20.68
CA VAL A 645 9.34 8.49 20.58
C VAL A 645 9.84 7.93 19.25
N THR A 646 10.78 8.64 18.63
CA THR A 646 11.39 8.31 17.34
C THR A 646 12.88 8.61 17.37
N GLN A 647 13.70 7.69 16.87
CA GLN A 647 15.13 7.92 16.68
C GLN A 647 15.41 8.47 15.27
N TYR A 648 16.11 9.61 15.21
CA TYR A 648 16.61 10.24 13.98
C TYR A 648 18.14 10.27 14.02
N GLY A 649 18.78 9.21 13.51
CA GLY A 649 20.23 9.09 13.55
C GLY A 649 20.76 9.18 14.98
N ALA A 650 21.64 10.13 15.26
CA ALA A 650 22.30 10.31 16.55
C ALA A 650 21.37 10.81 17.69
N TYR A 651 20.09 11.02 17.41
CA TYR A 651 19.17 11.70 18.32
C TYR A 651 17.89 10.90 18.52
N VAL A 652 17.36 10.94 19.74
CA VAL A 652 16.04 10.44 20.09
C VAL A 652 15.15 11.64 20.38
N VAL A 653 14.01 11.73 19.71
CA VAL A 653 13.01 12.77 19.92
C VAL A 653 11.79 12.13 20.59
N SER A 654 11.47 12.57 21.80
CA SER A 654 10.31 12.11 22.57
C SER A 654 9.33 13.23 22.83
N LEU A 655 8.03 12.91 22.77
CA LEU A 655 6.94 13.83 23.06
C LEU A 655 6.18 13.34 24.31
N SER A 656 6.21 14.11 25.40
CA SER A 656 5.55 13.81 26.68
C SER A 656 4.51 14.88 27.06
N SER A 657 3.60 14.60 28.02
CA SER A 657 2.69 15.63 28.55
C SER A 657 3.47 16.61 29.43
N SER A 658 3.18 17.91 29.31
CA SER A 658 3.88 18.95 30.07
C SER A 658 3.53 18.91 31.56
N ASP A 659 4.45 19.36 32.43
CA ASP A 659 4.29 19.30 33.89
C ASP A 659 3.11 20.12 34.44
N LYS A 660 2.52 21.02 33.63
CA LYS A 660 1.30 21.78 34.00
C LYS A 660 0.01 20.97 33.86
N GLU A 661 -0.03 19.94 33.01
CA GLU A 661 -1.21 19.09 32.80
C GLU A 661 -1.19 17.77 33.59
N LYS A 662 0.00 17.29 34.00
CA LYS A 662 0.13 16.11 34.89
C LYS A 662 -0.76 16.18 36.15
N LYS A 663 -1.00 17.38 36.70
CA LYS A 663 -1.89 17.60 37.86
C LYS A 663 -3.39 17.41 37.58
N LYS A 664 -3.83 17.35 36.32
CA LYS A 664 -5.22 17.09 35.92
C LYS A 664 -5.45 15.62 35.54
N ASP A 665 -4.47 14.98 34.90
CA ASP A 665 -4.60 13.60 34.40
C ASP A 665 -4.42 12.53 35.48
N GLU A 666 -3.71 12.83 36.58
CA GLU A 666 -3.62 11.94 37.76
C GLU A 666 -4.99 11.59 38.40
N LYS A 667 -6.06 12.32 38.08
CA LYS A 667 -7.44 11.97 38.50
C LYS A 667 -8.20 11.07 37.52
N LYS A 668 -7.75 10.93 36.27
CA LYS A 668 -8.40 10.12 35.23
C LYS A 668 -7.77 8.73 35.07
N ASP A 669 -6.47 8.60 35.31
CA ASP A 669 -5.71 7.37 35.04
C ASP A 669 -6.03 6.19 35.99
N LYS A 670 -6.85 6.39 37.03
CA LYS A 670 -7.33 5.29 37.90
C LYS A 670 -8.50 4.48 37.32
N ALA A 671 -8.97 4.77 36.11
CA ALA A 671 -10.16 4.12 35.51
C ALA A 671 -9.89 3.24 34.27
N GLU A 672 -8.69 3.24 33.70
CA GLU A 672 -8.38 2.52 32.44
C GLU A 672 -7.27 1.47 32.57
N GLU A 673 -7.13 0.86 33.75
CA GLU A 673 -6.21 -0.24 33.96
C GLU A 673 -6.95 -1.59 33.86
N LYS A 674 -7.16 -2.07 32.62
CA LYS A 674 -7.38 -3.49 32.25
C LYS A 674 -7.65 -3.64 30.74
N ALA A 675 -6.60 -3.61 29.93
CA ALA A 675 -6.60 -4.17 28.59
C ALA A 675 -5.60 -5.35 28.55
N PRO A 676 -5.92 -6.50 27.92
CA PRO A 676 -5.01 -7.63 27.91
C PRO A 676 -3.78 -7.34 27.06
N ALA A 677 -2.60 -7.65 27.62
CA ALA A 677 -1.34 -7.72 26.91
C ALA A 677 -1.41 -8.84 25.85
N GLY A 678 -0.85 -8.61 24.66
CA GLY A 678 -0.53 -9.72 23.75
C GLY A 678 -0.63 -9.48 22.25
N ALA A 679 -1.22 -8.39 21.76
CA ALA A 679 -1.21 -8.08 20.32
C ALA A 679 -0.21 -6.95 20.04
N GLU A 680 0.98 -7.30 19.57
CA GLU A 680 1.92 -6.34 18.98
C GLU A 680 1.31 -5.83 17.67
N ASP A 681 0.49 -4.78 17.76
CA ASP A 681 0.02 -4.02 16.62
C ASP A 681 1.17 -3.14 16.13
N TYR A 682 1.92 -3.64 15.15
CA TYR A 682 3.00 -2.90 14.51
C TYR A 682 2.50 -1.78 13.56
N SER A 683 1.20 -1.42 13.59
CA SER A 683 0.65 -0.30 12.79
C SER A 683 0.53 1.03 13.55
N ASP A 684 0.75 1.07 14.86
CA ASP A 684 0.50 2.30 15.62
C ASP A 684 1.77 3.11 15.82
N ASP A 685 2.32 3.66 14.74
CA ASP A 685 2.93 4.99 14.84
C ASP A 685 1.76 5.99 14.82
N GLU A 686 1.08 6.13 15.96
CA GLU A 686 0.32 7.35 16.23
C GLU A 686 1.31 8.51 16.21
N SER A 687 1.56 9.06 15.02
CA SER A 687 2.08 10.40 14.90
C SER A 687 1.12 11.29 15.70
N PRO A 688 1.61 12.05 16.69
CA PRO A 688 0.75 12.88 17.52
C PRO A 688 -0.09 13.76 16.59
N THR A 689 -1.42 13.66 16.73
CA THR A 689 -2.34 14.43 15.89
C THR A 689 -2.05 15.91 16.08
N SER A 690 -1.84 16.63 14.97
CA SER A 690 -1.51 18.05 15.03
C SER A 690 -2.58 18.81 15.81
N GLY A 691 -2.17 19.66 16.74
CA GLY A 691 -3.11 20.49 17.52
C GLY A 691 -3.38 20.05 18.95
N GLN A 692 -2.83 18.93 19.43
CA GLN A 692 -2.79 18.64 20.87
C GLN A 692 -2.01 19.73 21.61
N LYS A 693 -2.58 20.28 22.67
CA LYS A 693 -1.96 21.33 23.50
C LYS A 693 -1.21 20.71 24.68
N GLY A 694 -0.32 21.49 25.30
CA GLY A 694 0.29 21.12 26.58
C GLY A 694 1.32 19.98 26.52
N ARG A 695 2.07 19.85 25.43
CA ARG A 695 3.08 18.78 25.27
C ARG A 695 4.51 19.31 25.32
N ARG A 696 5.43 18.49 25.81
CA ARG A 696 6.88 18.77 25.83
C ARG A 696 7.58 17.86 24.84
N LEU A 697 8.35 18.44 23.94
CA LEU A 697 9.33 17.72 23.12
C LEU A 697 10.68 17.74 23.83
N GLU A 698 11.32 16.58 23.85
CA GLU A 698 12.64 16.38 24.42
C GLU A 698 13.53 15.71 23.37
N VAL A 699 14.73 16.26 23.18
CA VAL A 699 15.75 15.68 22.32
C VAL A 699 16.89 15.18 23.17
N ARG A 700 17.21 13.90 23.03
CA ARG A 700 18.32 13.21 23.70
C ARG A 700 19.32 12.72 22.67
N GLU A 701 20.58 12.61 23.03
CA GLU A 701 21.57 11.91 22.22
C GLU A 701 21.50 10.38 22.45
N VAL A 702 21.81 9.58 21.43
CA VAL A 702 21.63 8.12 21.46
C VAL A 702 22.71 7.34 22.21
N GLN A 703 23.87 7.93 22.45
CA GLN A 703 25.03 7.24 23.01
C GLN A 703 24.96 7.11 24.54
N GLN A 704 24.54 8.15 25.27
CA GLN A 704 24.41 8.15 26.73
C GLN A 704 22.97 8.44 27.20
N GLY A 705 22.08 8.84 26.29
CA GLY A 705 20.71 9.24 26.63
C GLY A 705 20.61 10.63 27.27
N ALA A 706 21.65 11.45 27.18
CA ALA A 706 21.66 12.79 27.75
C ALA A 706 20.70 13.72 27.02
N THR A 707 19.87 14.44 27.79
CA THR A 707 18.98 15.48 27.25
C THR A 707 19.81 16.64 26.73
N LEU A 708 19.68 16.92 25.44
CA LEU A 708 20.35 18.03 24.78
C LEU A 708 19.54 19.31 24.95
N TRP A 709 18.25 19.25 24.67
CA TRP A 709 17.32 20.38 24.82
C TRP A 709 15.88 19.89 24.87
N THR A 710 15.01 20.76 25.39
CA THR A 710 13.56 20.54 25.44
C THR A 710 12.82 21.74 24.87
N ARG A 711 11.60 21.53 24.37
CA ARG A 711 10.71 22.57 23.87
C ARG A 711 9.27 22.27 24.25
N ASP A 712 8.64 23.21 24.94
CA ASP A 712 7.23 23.11 25.30
C ASP A 712 6.33 23.67 24.18
N PHE A 713 5.29 22.92 23.82
CA PHE A 713 4.26 23.28 22.85
C PHE A 713 2.93 23.52 23.58
N THR A 714 2.68 24.78 23.94
CA THR A 714 1.46 25.19 24.65
C THR A 714 0.24 25.32 23.72
N ASP A 715 0.46 25.67 22.46
CA ASP A 715 -0.59 26.11 21.53
C ASP A 715 -0.78 25.16 20.34
N GLY A 716 -0.37 23.90 20.50
CA GLY A 716 -0.49 22.86 19.49
C GLY A 716 0.86 22.25 19.11
N VAL A 717 0.90 20.92 19.05
CA VAL A 717 2.06 20.16 18.56
C VAL A 717 2.09 20.18 17.02
N PRO A 718 3.22 20.56 16.40
CA PRO A 718 3.42 20.42 14.95
C PRO A 718 3.70 18.97 14.53
N SER A 719 3.44 18.66 13.28
CA SER A 719 4.07 17.49 12.64
C SER A 719 5.58 17.74 12.50
N PHE A 720 6.40 16.70 12.49
CA PHE A 720 7.85 16.86 12.36
C PHE A 720 8.52 15.72 11.63
N TRP A 721 9.61 16.05 10.94
CA TRP A 721 10.47 15.11 10.22
C TRP A 721 11.92 15.38 10.60
N GLY A 722 12.63 14.32 10.97
CA GLY A 722 14.06 14.39 11.25
C GLY A 722 14.88 13.83 10.07
N ASN A 723 16.04 14.44 9.83
CA ASN A 723 17.03 13.97 8.89
C ASN A 723 18.21 13.38 9.65
N SER A 724 18.37 12.05 9.57
CA SER A 724 19.42 11.32 10.30
C SER A 724 20.83 11.63 9.78
N GLN A 725 20.99 11.92 8.49
CA GLN A 725 22.30 12.15 7.87
C GLN A 725 22.86 13.54 8.22
N TYR A 726 21.99 14.55 8.26
CA TYR A 726 22.40 15.94 8.47
C TYR A 726 22.04 16.51 9.85
N GLY A 727 21.37 15.72 10.70
CA GLY A 727 21.08 16.10 12.07
C GLY A 727 20.11 17.28 12.18
N THR A 728 19.10 17.36 11.31
CA THR A 728 18.09 18.44 11.32
C THR A 728 16.72 17.90 11.71
N LEU A 729 15.94 18.69 12.46
CA LEU A 729 14.53 18.44 12.76
C LEU A 729 13.70 19.58 12.19
N THR A 730 12.75 19.26 11.33
CA THR A 730 11.88 20.26 10.71
C THR A 730 10.45 20.07 11.17
N PHE A 731 9.92 21.11 11.82
CA PHE A 731 8.54 21.19 12.27
C PHE A 731 7.67 21.80 11.19
N ALA A 732 6.46 21.26 11.01
CA ALA A 732 5.43 21.83 10.15
C ALA A 732 4.16 22.14 10.95
N TRP A 733 3.73 23.40 10.92
CA TRP A 733 2.44 23.83 11.45
C TRP A 733 1.53 24.20 10.30
N GLY A 734 0.25 23.81 10.37
CA GLY A 734 -0.75 24.46 9.52
C GLY A 734 -0.82 25.96 9.80
N LEU A 735 -0.85 26.80 8.78
CA LEU A 735 -0.88 28.27 8.92
C LEU A 735 -2.14 28.79 9.62
N SER A 736 -3.20 27.99 9.66
CA SER A 736 -4.41 28.27 10.44
C SER A 736 -4.18 28.20 11.95
N SER A 737 -3.10 27.55 12.42
CA SER A 737 -2.82 27.39 13.86
C SER A 737 -2.39 28.69 14.53
N ASP A 738 -2.78 28.86 15.81
CA ASP A 738 -2.39 30.02 16.62
C ASP A 738 -0.87 30.10 16.80
N ALA A 739 -0.19 28.95 16.87
CA ALA A 739 1.26 28.86 16.92
C ALA A 739 1.91 29.46 15.67
N ALA A 740 1.50 29.02 14.47
CA ALA A 740 2.03 29.54 13.22
C ALA A 740 1.76 31.04 13.06
N ARG A 741 0.53 31.49 13.36
CA ARG A 741 0.15 32.91 13.27
C ARG A 741 1.01 33.82 14.13
N ARG A 742 1.38 33.39 15.35
CA ARG A 742 2.28 34.16 16.22
C ARG A 742 3.69 34.23 15.65
N ILE A 743 4.23 33.10 15.21
CA ILE A 743 5.59 33.03 14.64
C ILE A 743 5.68 33.95 13.40
N VAL A 744 4.72 33.83 12.48
CA VAL A 744 4.71 34.63 11.26
C VAL A 744 4.55 36.13 11.56
N LYS A 745 3.75 36.50 12.58
CA LYS A 745 3.63 37.91 12.99
C LYS A 745 4.93 38.48 13.58
N SER A 746 5.74 37.64 14.23
CA SER A 746 7.00 38.07 14.86
C SER A 746 8.19 38.13 13.90
N ASP A 747 8.06 37.60 12.68
CA ASP A 747 9.12 37.57 11.68
C ASP A 747 8.73 38.43 10.46
N ALA A 748 9.47 39.51 10.22
CA ALA A 748 9.17 40.45 9.15
C ALA A 748 9.29 39.82 7.74
N ILE A 749 10.18 38.85 7.55
CA ILE A 749 10.38 38.16 6.27
C ILE A 749 9.18 37.23 6.04
N LEU A 750 8.80 36.42 7.02
CA LEU A 750 7.63 35.54 6.91
C LEU A 750 6.34 36.34 6.76
N SER A 751 6.20 37.46 7.46
CA SER A 751 5.03 38.34 7.34
C SER A 751 4.89 38.92 5.92
N LYS A 752 6.03 39.32 5.32
CA LYS A 752 6.10 39.77 3.93
C LYS A 752 5.84 38.65 2.93
N GLN A 753 6.33 37.44 3.18
CA GLN A 753 6.02 36.26 2.35
C GLN A 753 4.52 35.93 2.44
N LEU A 754 3.96 35.92 3.65
CA LEU A 754 2.56 35.63 3.90
C LEU A 754 1.61 36.67 3.28
N SER A 755 2.01 37.94 3.14
CA SER A 755 1.21 38.96 2.46
C SER A 755 1.25 38.82 0.93
N ALA A 756 2.28 38.15 0.38
CA ALA A 756 2.39 37.83 -1.03
C ALA A 756 1.67 36.51 -1.41
N MET A 757 1.38 35.65 -0.44
CA MET A 757 0.64 34.40 -0.62
C MET A 757 -0.86 34.64 -0.83
N GLY A 758 -1.50 33.72 -1.57
CA GLY A 758 -2.94 33.73 -1.80
C GLY A 758 -3.77 33.29 -0.58
N ASP A 759 -4.73 32.40 -0.81
CA ASP A 759 -5.51 31.78 0.28
C ASP A 759 -4.62 30.82 1.08
N LYS A 760 -4.71 30.91 2.41
CA LYS A 760 -3.77 30.34 3.39
C LYS A 760 -4.27 29.04 4.03
N GLU A 761 -5.46 28.60 3.63
CA GLU A 761 -6.03 27.34 4.09
C GLU A 761 -5.15 26.16 3.66
N GLY A 762 -4.86 25.22 4.55
CA GLY A 762 -4.05 24.03 4.25
C GLY A 762 -2.54 24.26 4.00
N ASP A 763 -2.06 25.50 4.04
CA ASP A 763 -0.65 25.84 3.90
C ASP A 763 0.15 25.55 5.18
N TYR A 764 1.48 25.44 5.05
CA TYR A 764 2.37 25.12 6.16
C TYR A 764 3.39 26.23 6.47
N LEU A 765 3.63 26.47 7.76
CA LEU A 765 4.87 27.08 8.24
C LEU A 765 5.85 25.96 8.55
N LEU A 766 7.07 26.04 8.01
CA LEU A 766 8.17 25.18 8.40
C LEU A 766 9.17 25.92 9.28
N GLN A 767 9.64 25.28 10.35
CA GLN A 767 10.84 25.69 11.10
C GLN A 767 11.82 24.52 11.12
N SER A 768 13.00 24.72 10.53
CA SER A 768 14.08 23.74 10.61
C SER A 768 15.03 24.11 11.74
N MET A 769 15.43 23.11 12.52
CA MET A 769 16.27 23.24 13.70
C MET A 769 17.40 22.22 13.65
N ASP A 770 18.52 22.59 14.23
CA ASP A 770 19.64 21.68 14.47
C ASP A 770 19.28 20.75 15.64
N LEU A 771 19.30 19.42 15.41
CA LEU A 771 18.93 18.44 16.43
C LEU A 771 19.87 18.46 17.63
N LYS A 772 21.14 18.83 17.44
CA LYS A 772 22.14 18.82 18.51
C LYS A 772 21.94 19.98 19.48
N THR A 773 21.76 21.18 18.95
CA THR A 773 21.78 22.44 19.71
C THR A 773 20.41 23.01 19.97
N GLY A 774 19.38 22.56 19.25
CA GLY A 774 18.06 23.17 19.28
C GLY A 774 18.06 24.58 18.68
N LYS A 775 19.11 24.97 17.94
CA LYS A 775 19.17 26.26 17.27
C LYS A 775 18.31 26.23 16.02
N LEU A 776 17.57 27.31 15.79
CA LEU A 776 16.86 27.53 14.54
C LEU A 776 17.86 27.70 13.37
N LEU A 777 17.69 26.90 12.33
CA LEU A 777 18.47 26.98 11.08
C LEU A 777 17.79 27.89 10.06
N GLY A 778 16.46 27.87 9.99
CA GLY A 778 15.67 28.72 9.11
C GLY A 778 14.20 28.38 9.13
N GLN A 779 13.41 29.21 8.45
CA GLN A 779 11.95 29.09 8.40
C GLN A 779 11.46 29.46 7.00
N LEU A 780 10.43 28.77 6.53
CA LEU A 780 9.78 29.11 5.25
C LEU A 780 8.30 28.75 5.27
N LEU A 781 7.54 29.36 4.37
CA LEU A 781 6.14 29.06 4.14
C LEU A 781 6.00 28.16 2.91
N ILE A 782 5.21 27.09 3.03
CA ILE A 782 4.83 26.24 1.91
C ILE A 782 3.37 26.55 1.56
N GLU A 783 3.18 27.12 0.37
CA GLU A 783 1.88 27.28 -0.27
C GLU A 783 1.47 25.93 -0.89
N THR A 784 0.40 25.34 -0.37
CA THR A 784 -0.20 24.11 -0.89
C THR A 784 -1.46 24.38 -1.72
N GLY A 785 -1.92 25.64 -1.66
CA GLY A 785 -3.12 26.16 -2.32
C GLY A 785 -4.38 25.40 -1.91
N LYS A 786 -4.80 25.62 -0.66
CA LYS A 786 -5.96 24.97 -0.01
C LYS A 786 -5.72 23.50 0.37
N GLY A 787 -4.47 23.11 0.57
CA GLY A 787 -4.11 21.72 0.90
C GLY A 787 -4.22 20.78 -0.29
N ALA A 788 -3.99 21.26 -1.52
CA ALA A 788 -4.12 20.43 -2.73
C ALA A 788 -3.19 19.20 -2.71
N PHE A 789 -2.13 19.27 -1.92
CA PHE A 789 -1.28 18.14 -1.57
C PHE A 789 -0.97 18.16 -0.06
N ARG A 790 -0.54 17.01 0.46
CA ARG A 790 0.04 16.85 1.80
C ARG A 790 1.52 16.52 1.70
N ILE A 791 2.28 16.88 2.73
CA ILE A 791 3.69 16.51 2.88
C ILE A 791 3.75 15.08 3.41
N GLU A 792 4.30 14.15 2.62
CA GLU A 792 4.46 12.75 3.02
C GLU A 792 5.88 12.51 3.57
N GLN A 793 6.90 13.06 2.91
CA GLN A 793 8.28 13.04 3.40
C GLN A 793 8.94 14.41 3.27
N MET A 794 9.87 14.70 4.18
CA MET A 794 10.66 15.92 4.14
C MET A 794 12.09 15.67 4.60
N THR A 795 13.04 16.21 3.85
CA THR A 795 14.48 16.14 4.12
C THR A 795 15.04 17.55 4.06
N THR A 796 15.62 18.02 5.17
CA THR A 796 16.32 19.32 5.22
C THR A 796 17.81 19.08 5.33
N ALA A 797 18.62 19.74 4.51
CA ALA A 797 20.07 19.61 4.51
C ALA A 797 20.74 20.86 3.94
N GLY A 798 21.56 21.55 4.75
CA GLY A 798 22.12 22.84 4.37
C GLY A 798 21.03 23.88 4.10
N ASP A 799 21.10 24.57 2.96
CA ASP A 799 20.05 25.50 2.52
C ASP A 799 18.85 24.81 1.86
N TRP A 800 18.84 23.49 1.71
CA TRP A 800 17.82 22.81 0.91
C TRP A 800 16.77 22.11 1.76
N VAL A 801 15.50 22.28 1.39
CA VAL A 801 14.37 21.51 1.91
C VAL A 801 13.74 20.74 0.74
N VAL A 802 13.85 19.42 0.77
CA VAL A 802 13.28 18.49 -0.21
C VAL A 802 12.02 17.89 0.36
N VAL A 803 10.90 18.10 -0.31
CA VAL A 803 9.56 17.63 0.10
C VAL A 803 9.07 16.61 -0.93
N ILE A 804 8.60 15.46 -0.46
CA ILE A 804 7.84 14.51 -1.28
C ILE A 804 6.38 14.62 -0.87
N ASP A 805 5.51 14.92 -1.84
CA ASP A 805 4.10 15.16 -1.58
C ASP A 805 3.18 14.00 -1.98
N SER A 806 1.92 14.08 -1.57
CA SER A 806 0.87 13.11 -1.88
C SER A 806 0.47 13.06 -3.37
N GLN A 807 1.11 13.85 -4.23
CA GLN A 807 0.93 13.86 -5.69
C GLN A 807 2.14 13.25 -6.41
N ASN A 808 3.01 12.54 -5.68
CA ASN A 808 4.23 11.91 -6.18
C ASN A 808 5.22 12.91 -6.79
N ARG A 809 5.30 14.11 -6.20
CA ARG A 809 6.25 15.16 -6.61
C ARG A 809 7.35 15.32 -5.56
N VAL A 810 8.55 15.59 -6.06
CA VAL A 810 9.70 16.05 -5.28
C VAL A 810 9.85 17.56 -5.49
N LEU A 811 9.57 18.34 -4.46
CA LEU A 811 9.66 19.81 -4.45
C LEU A 811 10.92 20.22 -3.69
N VAL A 812 11.72 21.12 -4.27
CA VAL A 812 13.00 21.55 -3.68
C VAL A 812 12.96 23.05 -3.38
N TYR A 813 13.00 23.41 -2.10
CA TYR A 813 12.98 24.77 -1.61
C TYR A 813 14.36 25.19 -1.08
N SER A 814 14.63 26.49 -1.13
CA SER A 814 15.73 27.13 -0.40
C SER A 814 15.23 27.63 0.96
N LEU A 815 15.90 27.22 2.04
CA LEU A 815 15.57 27.53 3.42
C LEU A 815 15.83 29.00 3.75
N SER A 816 16.92 29.57 3.24
CA SER A 816 17.29 30.97 3.47
C SER A 816 16.38 31.96 2.73
N THR A 817 15.95 31.61 1.51
CA THR A 817 15.10 32.49 0.69
C THR A 817 13.61 32.18 0.82
N GLY A 818 13.26 30.99 1.29
CA GLY A 818 11.91 30.45 1.30
C GLY A 818 11.33 30.14 -0.09
N GLN A 819 12.14 30.23 -1.14
CA GLN A 819 11.67 30.04 -2.52
C GLN A 819 11.69 28.58 -2.95
N LEU A 820 10.65 28.16 -3.66
CA LEU A 820 10.64 26.92 -4.44
C LEU A 820 11.60 27.07 -5.63
N LYS A 821 12.62 26.21 -5.70
CA LYS A 821 13.67 26.25 -6.72
C LYS A 821 13.42 25.25 -7.85
N GLN A 822 13.01 24.02 -7.52
CA GLN A 822 12.85 22.94 -8.51
C GLN A 822 11.67 22.02 -8.18
N ARG A 823 11.15 21.33 -9.20
CA ARG A 823 10.10 20.31 -9.09
C ARG A 823 10.42 19.10 -9.97
N PHE A 824 10.21 17.90 -9.42
CA PHE A 824 10.39 16.63 -10.13
C PHE A 824 9.24 15.68 -9.79
N PHE A 825 9.08 14.60 -10.56
CA PHE A 825 8.17 13.49 -10.21
C PHE A 825 8.98 12.31 -9.67
N GLY A 826 8.52 11.69 -8.58
CA GLY A 826 9.16 10.54 -7.96
C GLY A 826 8.76 10.38 -6.49
N ASP A 827 8.90 9.15 -5.97
CA ASP A 827 8.46 8.73 -4.64
C ASP A 827 9.61 8.57 -3.63
N ARG A 828 10.85 8.73 -4.10
CA ARG A 828 12.06 8.62 -3.28
C ARG A 828 13.12 9.61 -3.74
N ALA A 829 13.74 10.31 -2.79
CA ALA A 829 14.81 11.26 -3.07
C ALA A 829 15.94 11.20 -2.05
N ALA A 830 17.16 11.48 -2.50
CA ALA A 830 18.34 11.72 -1.66
C ALA A 830 19.05 12.98 -2.13
N ILE A 831 19.71 13.68 -1.21
CA ILE A 831 20.37 14.97 -1.48
C ILE A 831 21.83 14.96 -1.02
N SER A 832 22.70 15.62 -1.80
CA SER A 832 24.06 16.01 -1.42
C SER A 832 24.22 17.53 -1.59
N PRO A 833 23.99 18.33 -0.54
CA PRO A 833 24.14 19.78 -0.60
C PRO A 833 25.56 20.22 -0.96
N ALA A 834 26.58 19.49 -0.46
CA ALA A 834 27.98 19.81 -0.69
C ALA A 834 28.38 19.71 -2.18
N GLU A 835 27.78 18.75 -2.90
CA GLU A 835 28.03 18.54 -4.33
C GLU A 835 26.98 19.20 -5.23
N ASN A 836 25.98 19.87 -4.64
CA ASN A 836 24.84 20.44 -5.36
C ASN A 836 24.02 19.39 -6.16
N LEU A 837 23.84 18.18 -5.62
CA LEU A 837 23.18 17.06 -6.31
C LEU A 837 21.90 16.58 -5.62
N LEU A 838 20.91 16.18 -6.43
CA LEU A 838 19.69 15.49 -6.04
C LEU A 838 19.59 14.17 -6.81
N CYS A 839 19.27 13.08 -6.14
CA CYS A 839 18.90 11.82 -6.76
C CYS A 839 17.41 11.58 -6.56
N VAL A 840 16.67 11.27 -7.62
CA VAL A 840 15.24 10.93 -7.56
C VAL A 840 15.00 9.59 -8.24
N GLU A 841 14.19 8.72 -7.62
CA GLU A 841 13.63 7.53 -8.27
C GLU A 841 12.39 7.97 -9.08
N ASN A 842 12.58 8.25 -10.36
CA ASN A 842 11.51 8.76 -11.22
C ASN A 842 10.57 7.66 -11.72
N GLU A 843 11.09 6.43 -11.83
CA GLU A 843 10.34 5.21 -12.12
C GLU A 843 10.93 4.10 -11.25
N PRO A 844 10.18 3.05 -10.89
CA PRO A 844 10.72 2.01 -10.02
C PRO A 844 12.00 1.39 -10.62
N GLY A 845 13.10 1.40 -9.85
CA GLY A 845 14.41 0.93 -10.27
C GLY A 845 15.18 1.87 -11.22
N LYS A 846 14.68 3.08 -11.50
CA LYS A 846 15.34 4.07 -12.36
C LYS A 846 15.64 5.35 -11.57
N LEU A 847 16.92 5.58 -11.33
CA LEU A 847 17.41 6.75 -10.61
C LEU A 847 17.93 7.79 -11.60
N ILE A 848 17.53 9.04 -11.44
CA ILE A 848 18.07 10.16 -12.20
C ILE A 848 18.72 11.15 -11.23
N ILE A 849 19.93 11.59 -11.57
CA ILE A 849 20.68 12.60 -10.82
C ILE A 849 20.46 13.95 -11.48
N TYR A 850 20.12 14.95 -10.67
CA TYR A 850 19.88 16.33 -11.08
C TYR A 850 20.82 17.27 -10.33
N ASP A 851 21.13 18.40 -10.97
CA ASP A 851 21.70 19.56 -10.29
C ASP A 851 20.63 20.27 -9.46
N LEU A 852 20.90 20.56 -8.19
CA LEU A 852 19.94 21.21 -7.30
C LEU A 852 19.61 22.66 -7.72
N ASN A 853 20.57 23.36 -8.33
CA ASN A 853 20.39 24.77 -8.73
C ASN A 853 19.70 24.86 -10.09
N SER A 854 20.24 24.19 -11.12
CA SER A 854 19.72 24.30 -12.48
C SER A 854 18.52 23.38 -12.75
N GLY A 855 18.40 22.27 -12.01
CA GLY A 855 17.40 21.23 -12.26
C GLY A 855 17.74 20.34 -13.46
N GLU A 856 18.92 20.53 -14.07
CA GLU A 856 19.35 19.76 -15.23
C GLU A 856 19.74 18.34 -14.83
N LYS A 857 19.36 17.38 -15.67
CA LYS A 857 19.79 15.99 -15.54
C LYS A 857 21.30 15.89 -15.73
N ARG A 858 22.00 15.33 -14.74
CA ARG A 858 23.44 15.06 -14.73
C ARG A 858 23.76 13.61 -15.06
N ASP A 859 22.97 12.66 -14.56
CA ASP A 859 23.24 11.23 -14.79
C ASP A 859 21.97 10.36 -14.63
N GLU A 860 22.03 9.09 -15.01
CA GLU A 860 20.96 8.12 -14.76
C GLU A 860 21.45 6.69 -14.57
N PHE A 861 20.71 5.90 -13.80
CA PHE A 861 20.99 4.49 -13.53
C PHE A 861 19.69 3.67 -13.59
N SER A 862 19.73 2.50 -14.22
CA SER A 862 18.60 1.56 -14.21
C SER A 862 19.02 0.22 -13.61
N PHE A 863 18.25 -0.25 -12.63
CA PHE A 863 18.49 -1.50 -11.91
C PHE A 863 17.54 -2.60 -12.38
N SER A 864 18.02 -3.84 -12.32
CA SER A 864 17.24 -5.04 -12.61
C SER A 864 16.21 -5.38 -11.51
N SER A 865 16.39 -4.82 -10.32
CA SER A 865 15.55 -4.98 -9.13
C SER A 865 15.13 -3.63 -8.56
N ARG A 866 14.07 -3.60 -7.75
CA ARG A 866 13.59 -2.38 -7.05
C ARG A 866 14.70 -1.81 -6.16
N VAL A 867 14.76 -0.49 -6.04
CA VAL A 867 15.69 0.18 -5.12
C VAL A 867 15.08 0.25 -3.72
N SER A 868 15.85 -0.17 -2.72
CA SER A 868 15.46 -0.20 -1.30
C SER A 868 16.08 0.92 -0.46
N LEU A 869 17.27 1.41 -0.85
CA LEU A 869 17.92 2.58 -0.23
C LEU A 869 18.68 3.37 -1.29
N ILE A 870 18.63 4.70 -1.20
CA ILE A 870 19.52 5.63 -1.89
C ILE A 870 20.16 6.56 -0.86
N GLN A 871 21.49 6.71 -0.89
CA GLN A 871 22.20 7.61 0.02
C GLN A 871 23.46 8.15 -0.65
N PHE A 872 23.71 9.46 -0.53
CA PHE A 872 25.00 10.01 -0.95
C PHE A 872 26.09 9.69 0.06
N ALA A 873 27.25 9.25 -0.45
CA ALA A 873 28.35 8.69 0.32
C ALA A 873 29.61 9.58 0.30
N GLY A 874 29.42 10.90 0.43
CA GLY A 874 30.49 11.89 0.35
C GLY A 874 31.13 12.00 -1.04
N GLY A 875 31.44 13.22 -1.48
CA GLY A 875 31.83 13.49 -2.86
C GLY A 875 30.73 13.10 -3.86
N LYS A 876 31.10 12.94 -5.13
CA LYS A 876 30.21 12.51 -6.23
C LYS A 876 29.93 10.99 -6.23
N ARG A 877 29.62 10.41 -5.07
CA ARG A 877 29.36 8.96 -4.89
C ARG A 877 27.96 8.70 -4.36
N LEU A 878 27.28 7.73 -4.96
CA LEU A 878 25.94 7.29 -4.60
C LEU A 878 25.96 5.82 -4.14
N PHE A 879 25.49 5.58 -2.92
CA PHE A 879 25.21 4.24 -2.42
C PHE A 879 23.77 3.85 -2.75
N VAL A 880 23.58 2.67 -3.30
CA VAL A 880 22.26 2.11 -3.64
C VAL A 880 22.16 0.69 -3.12
N LEU A 881 21.11 0.37 -2.37
CA LEU A 881 20.76 -1.01 -2.03
C LEU A 881 19.53 -1.41 -2.82
N THR A 882 19.58 -2.53 -3.54
CA THR A 882 18.42 -3.08 -4.26
C THR A 882 17.71 -4.17 -3.45
N ALA A 883 16.46 -4.48 -3.82
CA ALA A 883 15.64 -5.46 -3.13
C ALA A 883 16.24 -6.87 -3.18
N ASN A 884 16.93 -7.24 -4.27
CA ASN A 884 17.73 -8.48 -4.31
C ASN A 884 19.04 -8.43 -3.49
N GLN A 885 19.13 -7.51 -2.52
CA GLN A 885 20.23 -7.43 -1.54
C GLN A 885 21.61 -7.25 -2.15
N THR A 886 21.65 -6.44 -3.21
CA THR A 886 22.92 -6.01 -3.81
C THR A 886 23.15 -4.54 -3.47
N ALA A 887 24.28 -4.27 -2.82
CA ALA A 887 24.78 -2.95 -2.53
C ALA A 887 25.68 -2.48 -3.68
N TYR A 888 25.42 -1.28 -4.18
CA TYR A 888 26.18 -0.62 -5.21
C TYR A 888 26.79 0.66 -4.66
N LEU A 889 28.04 0.91 -5.01
CA LEU A 889 28.65 2.22 -4.90
C LEU A 889 28.91 2.72 -6.31
N LEU A 890 28.28 3.83 -6.68
CA LEU A 890 28.32 4.39 -8.02
C LEU A 890 29.04 5.74 -8.00
N GLY A 891 29.89 5.97 -9.00
CA GLY A 891 30.46 7.28 -9.30
C GLY A 891 29.52 8.04 -10.23
N ILE A 892 29.27 9.31 -9.92
CA ILE A 892 28.41 10.17 -10.73
C ILE A 892 29.28 10.86 -11.79
N LYS A 893 28.82 10.89 -13.05
CA LYS A 893 29.54 11.56 -14.14
C LYS A 893 29.88 13.01 -13.80
N GLU A 894 31.07 13.44 -14.24
CA GLU A 894 31.39 14.86 -14.31
C GLU A 894 30.66 15.50 -15.49
N ALA A 895 30.29 16.77 -15.31
CA ALA A 895 29.48 17.53 -16.25
C ALA A 895 30.18 17.77 -17.59
#